data_AF-A0AA38IEF3-F1
#
_entry.id   AF-A0AA38IEF3-F1
#
_cell.length_a   1.000
_cell.length_b   1.000
_cell.length_c   1.000
_cell.angle_alpha   90.00
_cell.angle_beta   90.00
_cell.angle_gamma   90.00
#
_symmetry.space_group_name_H-M   'P 1'
#
loop_
_entity.id
_entity.type
_entity.pdbx_description
1 polymer ?
#
loop_
_entity_poly.entity_id
_entity_poly.type
_entity_poly.pdbx_seq_one_letter_code
_entity_poly.pdbx_strand_id
1 'polypeptide(L)'
;MWRCVDQSVLVVFGQCIPTHFRGGFVKMGTKLKFLFFLAICISVASGFSTDRNSLVVSATDDTTEAPNSKEDAAPVIPKIYEMRVNTNVSNRFAKTSVVSKVKNLAKSAQEATFAVVLPETAYISGFVMEINGKSYKAYVKEKEEAKQIYNEAIEHGQAAAHVEANARDSNRFTVSVNLEPQSKAIFTLTYEELLQRQNEQYEIVLNIHPGQPVKDLIVEVNIDESKPLKFVKSPPLRSGNEISKNDDDKLASLAEIVNINSTSAVVKFSPNIERQKQLATGLGTKEENGLAGQFVVQYDVERDQQGGEILLKDGYFVHFFAPSDIPPLPKEVVFILDTSGSMDGIRIKQLKEAMNSILTELKKEDLVNIVEFSSTVKVWNVPKVEVDYELGDDPWPSYTNPEIPKKNKTNQVLPPPYEATEENINKAKQVVEKLSAYGGTDIKSALEVGLKIIKKNREDKSNTHQPIIIFLTDGEPTVGETTPDKITSAISELNTGAIKSPIFSLSFGDGADRDFLQKISLKNLGFARHIYEAADASLQLQEFYKEISSPLLNDVSFKYVSNVTKLTKTRFPIFFYGSELVVAGSFTDEEFTPPTIHGNGFRGPIEWIPKVENPVGDLERLWAYLTIKQILEARDAAENKTEYTKKALDIALKYSFVTPVSSLVVVKPNDTSAVDTEDASKNSNNRPRFASTNYALGGGSFAGAPTLSFPSSAFAANSGFQQVSYSALGPAPVAPLQYEAESLSEDFEDTFVTTGDFTTVEPETDPFEEIKNKLPWLQDILSENGTLTVSSGDHQGNYTLASENQPVGKKCAATPVNGTAGVCTPLIQCPQVFPHLTDAQIFDKYFCPLDTYVGICCPGATENSP
;
A
#
# COMPACT_ATOMS: atom_id res chain seq x y z
N MET A 1 40.91 -15.66 56.06
CA MET A 1 41.22 -15.86 57.50
C MET A 1 41.38 -14.46 58.10
N TRP A 2 40.84 -14.18 59.30
CA TRP A 2 40.75 -12.84 59.93
C TRP A 2 39.87 -11.79 59.20
N ARG A 3 39.44 -10.65 59.81
CA ARG A 3 38.76 -10.44 61.13
C ARG A 3 38.24 -8.98 61.28
N CYS A 4 36.94 -8.80 61.57
CA CYS A 4 36.23 -7.74 62.37
C CYS A 4 36.56 -6.21 62.32
N VAL A 5 35.61 -5.42 62.88
CA VAL A 5 35.66 -4.02 63.39
C VAL A 5 35.49 -2.90 62.33
N ASP A 6 34.35 -2.22 62.15
CA ASP A 6 33.49 -1.39 63.05
C ASP A 6 34.07 0.01 63.42
N GLN A 7 33.18 0.95 63.78
CA GLN A 7 33.35 2.29 64.38
C GLN A 7 33.40 3.58 63.51
N SER A 8 32.20 4.15 63.31
CA SER A 8 31.67 5.33 64.05
C SER A 8 32.31 6.75 63.99
N VAL A 9 31.41 7.71 64.33
CA VAL A 9 31.61 9.12 64.79
C VAL A 9 31.52 10.23 63.72
N LEU A 10 30.96 11.43 63.94
CA LEU A 10 29.68 11.99 64.48
C LEU A 10 29.79 13.55 64.39
N VAL A 11 28.74 14.30 64.80
CA VAL A 11 28.67 15.78 65.05
C VAL A 11 28.33 16.66 63.80
N VAL A 12 27.49 17.72 63.87
CA VAL A 12 26.07 17.90 64.31
C VAL A 12 25.63 19.40 64.18
N PHE A 13 24.32 19.64 64.08
CA PHE A 13 23.54 20.92 64.20
C PHE A 13 23.46 21.92 63.02
N GLY A 14 22.25 22.50 62.87
CA GLY A 14 21.91 23.66 62.02
C GLY A 14 20.40 23.73 61.70
N GLN A 15 19.67 24.76 62.16
CA GLN A 15 18.23 24.95 61.90
C GLN A 15 17.97 26.22 61.06
N CYS A 16 16.86 26.27 60.31
CA CYS A 16 15.80 27.30 60.49
C CYS A 16 14.61 27.17 59.52
N ILE A 17 13.47 27.78 59.89
CA ILE A 17 12.21 27.93 59.12
C ILE A 17 11.70 29.37 59.32
N PRO A 18 11.07 30.03 58.32
CA PRO A 18 9.62 30.37 58.39
C PRO A 18 8.88 30.02 57.08
N THR A 19 7.65 29.44 57.06
CA THR A 19 6.28 30.03 57.25
C THR A 19 5.90 31.13 56.23
N HIS A 20 4.66 31.27 55.72
CA HIS A 20 3.33 31.11 56.37
C HIS A 20 2.14 30.84 55.40
N PHE A 21 1.25 29.88 55.75
CA PHE A 21 -0.25 29.90 55.72
C PHE A 21 -1.01 30.16 54.37
N ARG A 22 -2.28 29.77 54.12
CA ARG A 22 -3.46 29.32 54.93
C ARG A 22 -4.47 28.60 53.98
N GLY A 23 -5.31 27.62 54.32
CA GLY A 23 -5.43 26.75 55.52
C GLY A 23 -6.84 26.10 55.69
N GLY A 24 -6.93 24.92 56.33
CA GLY A 24 -8.17 24.31 56.89
C GLY A 24 -8.88 23.27 56.00
N PHE A 25 -9.57 22.22 56.50
CA PHE A 25 -9.90 21.71 57.87
C PHE A 25 -9.79 20.15 57.85
N VAL A 26 -9.14 19.45 58.81
CA VAL A 26 -9.73 18.84 60.06
C VAL A 26 -10.84 17.81 59.73
N LYS A 27 -10.81 16.49 60.03
CA LYS A 27 -10.37 15.63 61.18
C LYS A 27 -10.43 14.13 60.73
N MET A 28 -10.07 13.02 61.42
CA MET A 28 -9.35 12.65 62.67
C MET A 28 -9.05 11.11 62.66
N GLY A 29 -8.13 10.58 63.49
CA GLY A 29 -8.04 9.15 63.85
C GLY A 29 -6.65 8.49 63.68
N THR A 30 -6.28 7.51 64.52
CA THR A 30 -4.89 6.98 64.58
C THR A 30 -4.72 5.52 65.02
N LYS A 31 -3.71 4.84 64.43
CA LYS A 31 -2.92 3.67 64.89
C LYS A 31 -3.61 2.30 65.06
N LEU A 32 -3.12 1.30 64.30
CA LEU A 32 -2.32 0.20 64.88
C LEU A 32 -1.36 -0.43 63.81
N LYS A 33 -0.67 -1.53 64.13
CA LYS A 33 0.45 -2.12 63.36
C LYS A 33 0.20 -3.60 62.97
N PHE A 34 0.84 -4.03 61.87
CA PHE A 34 1.36 -5.41 61.59
C PHE A 34 0.40 -6.62 61.72
N LEU A 35 0.12 -7.32 60.61
CA LEU A 35 0.74 -8.65 60.33
C LEU A 35 0.51 -9.11 58.85
N PHE A 36 0.97 -10.33 58.55
CA PHE A 36 1.14 -10.96 57.22
C PHE A 36 -0.13 -11.39 56.45
N PHE A 37 0.00 -11.47 55.11
CA PHE A 37 -0.64 -12.38 54.12
C PHE A 37 -2.10 -12.85 54.33
N LEU A 38 -2.98 -12.57 53.34
CA LEU A 38 -3.36 -13.52 52.26
C LEU A 38 -4.39 -12.88 51.28
N ALA A 39 -4.48 -13.44 50.06
CA ALA A 39 -5.66 -13.52 49.18
C ALA A 39 -6.18 -12.28 48.40
N ILE A 40 -6.25 -12.49 47.07
CA ILE A 40 -7.29 -12.05 46.12
C ILE A 40 -7.44 -10.54 45.88
N CYS A 41 -6.87 -10.09 44.75
CA CYS A 41 -7.46 -9.02 43.95
C CYS A 41 -8.46 -9.63 42.94
N ILE A 42 -9.63 -9.00 42.79
CA ILE A 42 -10.56 -9.21 41.68
C ILE A 42 -10.79 -7.86 41.01
N SER A 43 -11.08 -7.91 39.70
CA SER A 43 -11.63 -6.86 38.83
C SER A 43 -10.66 -5.99 38.01
N VAL A 44 -11.00 -5.92 36.71
CA VAL A 44 -10.61 -4.98 35.65
C VAL A 44 -9.12 -4.86 35.31
N ALA A 45 -8.67 -5.72 34.39
CA ALA A 45 -7.69 -5.35 33.38
C ALA A 45 -8.42 -5.00 32.08
N SER A 46 -8.13 -3.83 31.49
CA SER A 46 -8.57 -3.47 30.14
C SER A 46 -7.40 -3.64 29.17
N GLY A 47 -7.40 -4.74 28.42
CA GLY A 47 -6.35 -5.04 27.46
C GLY A 47 -6.49 -4.22 26.18
N PHE A 48 -5.46 -3.47 25.82
CA PHE A 48 -5.23 -3.05 24.45
C PHE A 48 -4.30 -4.08 23.78
N SER A 49 -4.77 -4.73 22.72
CA SER A 49 -3.89 -5.50 21.83
C SER A 49 -3.04 -4.54 20.99
N THR A 50 -1.86 -5.00 20.58
CA THR A 50 -1.06 -4.36 19.53
C THR A 50 -0.80 -5.41 18.45
N ASP A 51 -1.69 -5.45 17.46
CA ASP A 51 -1.69 -6.50 16.46
C ASP A 51 -0.48 -6.36 15.51
N ARG A 52 0.17 -7.48 15.20
CA ARG A 52 1.16 -7.58 14.11
C ARG A 52 0.63 -8.52 13.04
N ASN A 53 0.69 -8.07 11.79
CA ASN A 53 0.14 -8.81 10.65
C ASN A 53 0.86 -10.13 10.41
N SER A 54 0.15 -11.25 10.56
CA SER A 54 0.40 -12.48 9.81
C SER A 54 -0.93 -13.17 9.52
N LEU A 55 -1.15 -13.60 8.28
CA LEU A 55 -2.47 -14.09 7.84
C LEU A 55 -2.55 -15.61 7.99
N VAL A 56 -2.95 -16.05 9.19
CA VAL A 56 -3.20 -17.47 9.52
C VAL A 56 -4.60 -17.61 10.10
N VAL A 57 -5.37 -18.59 9.60
CA VAL A 57 -6.59 -19.06 10.25
C VAL A 57 -6.31 -20.43 10.87
N SER A 58 -6.10 -20.44 12.18
CA SER A 58 -6.07 -21.64 13.03
C SER A 58 -6.73 -21.32 14.36
N ALA A 59 -7.37 -22.31 14.98
CA ALA A 59 -8.23 -22.11 16.14
C ALA A 59 -7.46 -21.66 17.40
N THR A 60 -8.18 -20.98 18.29
CA THR A 60 -7.76 -20.71 19.66
C THR A 60 -7.89 -21.97 20.51
N ASP A 61 -6.78 -22.50 21.01
CA ASP A 61 -6.76 -23.44 22.15
C ASP A 61 -6.41 -22.65 23.42
N ASP A 62 -7.31 -22.67 24.41
CA ASP A 62 -7.07 -22.16 25.76
C ASP A 62 -7.52 -23.22 26.77
N THR A 63 -6.57 -23.97 27.31
CA THR A 63 -6.84 -25.30 27.87
C THR A 63 -7.26 -25.27 29.34
N THR A 64 -8.54 -25.57 29.60
CA THR A 64 -8.98 -26.08 30.92
C THR A 64 -9.90 -27.29 30.77
N GLU A 65 -9.42 -28.47 31.18
CA GLU A 65 -10.17 -29.72 31.04
C GLU A 65 -11.32 -29.86 32.06
N ALA A 66 -12.52 -30.16 31.57
CA ALA A 66 -13.57 -30.85 32.31
C ALA A 66 -14.26 -31.87 31.36
N PRO A 67 -14.59 -33.08 31.82
CA PRO A 67 -14.70 -34.21 30.90
C PRO A 67 -16.06 -34.39 30.21
N ASN A 68 -15.98 -34.89 28.98
CA ASN A 68 -16.99 -35.74 28.31
C ASN A 68 -18.25 -35.04 27.75
N SER A 69 -18.05 -34.18 26.75
CA SER A 69 -19.01 -33.98 25.65
C SER A 69 -18.42 -34.53 24.34
N LYS A 70 -19.23 -34.59 23.26
CA LYS A 70 -18.90 -35.32 22.03
C LYS A 70 -17.74 -34.67 21.27
N GLU A 71 -17.01 -35.47 20.49
CA GLU A 71 -16.14 -34.98 19.41
C GLU A 71 -16.98 -34.20 18.38
N ASP A 72 -16.98 -32.87 18.47
CA ASP A 72 -17.41 -32.02 17.37
C ASP A 72 -16.30 -32.03 16.31
N ALA A 73 -16.58 -32.69 15.19
CA ALA A 73 -15.63 -32.84 14.10
C ALA A 73 -15.22 -31.48 13.52
N ALA A 74 -13.92 -31.32 13.23
CA ALA A 74 -13.34 -30.09 12.69
C ALA A 74 -14.17 -29.52 11.51
N PRO A 75 -14.36 -28.19 11.43
CA PRO A 75 -15.30 -27.58 10.49
C PRO A 75 -15.00 -27.95 9.04
N VAL A 76 -16.00 -28.52 8.37
CA VAL A 76 -15.88 -29.06 7.02
C VAL A 76 -16.02 -27.92 6.02
N ILE A 77 -14.89 -27.28 5.73
CA ILE A 77 -14.75 -26.17 4.78
C ILE A 77 -15.48 -26.49 3.46
N PRO A 78 -16.39 -25.62 2.98
CA PRO A 78 -17.08 -25.82 1.71
C PRO A 78 -16.11 -25.98 0.52
N LYS A 79 -16.38 -26.98 -0.32
CA LYS A 79 -15.47 -27.36 -1.41
C LYS A 79 -15.71 -26.51 -2.65
N ILE A 80 -14.68 -25.82 -3.11
CA ILE A 80 -14.62 -25.24 -4.46
C ILE A 80 -14.41 -26.40 -5.43
N TYR A 81 -15.33 -26.57 -6.39
CA TYR A 81 -15.23 -27.62 -7.41
C TYR A 81 -14.81 -27.09 -8.79
N GLU A 82 -15.14 -25.83 -9.08
CA GLU A 82 -14.78 -25.13 -10.31
C GLU A 82 -14.45 -23.66 -9.98
N MET A 83 -13.35 -23.16 -10.54
CA MET A 83 -13.00 -21.74 -10.50
C MET A 83 -12.54 -21.30 -11.88
N ARG A 84 -13.21 -20.30 -12.46
CA ARG A 84 -12.87 -19.75 -13.77
C ARG A 84 -12.60 -18.25 -13.68
N VAL A 85 -11.44 -17.83 -14.15
CA VAL A 85 -11.11 -16.43 -14.43
C VAL A 85 -11.14 -16.24 -15.94
N ASN A 86 -11.92 -15.28 -16.43
CA ASN A 86 -11.96 -14.92 -17.85
C ASN A 86 -11.75 -13.40 -17.98
N THR A 87 -10.65 -13.01 -18.61
CA THR A 87 -10.33 -11.61 -18.95
C THR A 87 -10.52 -11.41 -20.44
N ASN A 88 -11.22 -10.34 -20.81
CA ASN A 88 -11.35 -9.89 -22.19
C ASN A 88 -10.76 -8.48 -22.27
N VAL A 89 -9.78 -8.27 -23.14
CA VAL A 89 -9.09 -6.99 -23.33
C VAL A 89 -9.42 -6.45 -24.71
N SER A 90 -9.93 -5.22 -24.75
CA SER A 90 -10.22 -4.50 -25.99
C SER A 90 -9.77 -3.04 -25.89
N ASN A 91 -8.91 -2.60 -26.80
CA ASN A 91 -8.27 -1.28 -26.76
C ASN A 91 -7.65 -0.96 -25.39
N ARG A 92 -6.78 -1.84 -24.88
CA ARG A 92 -6.14 -1.77 -23.55
C ARG A 92 -7.10 -1.80 -22.35
N PHE A 93 -8.41 -1.85 -22.56
CA PHE A 93 -9.39 -1.93 -21.47
C PHE A 93 -9.70 -3.40 -21.15
N ALA A 94 -9.26 -3.85 -19.99
CA ALA A 94 -9.43 -5.22 -19.51
C ALA A 94 -10.71 -5.35 -18.68
N LYS A 95 -11.56 -6.33 -19.02
CA LYS A 95 -12.74 -6.72 -18.26
C LYS A 95 -12.57 -8.16 -17.80
N THR A 96 -12.37 -8.35 -16.50
CA THR A 96 -12.16 -9.66 -15.87
C THR A 96 -13.40 -10.10 -15.11
N SER A 97 -13.82 -11.34 -15.32
CA SER A 97 -14.82 -12.02 -14.51
C SER A 97 -14.21 -13.21 -13.77
N VAL A 98 -14.47 -13.29 -12.46
CA VAL A 98 -14.05 -14.39 -11.59
C VAL A 98 -15.30 -15.14 -11.12
N VAL A 99 -15.44 -16.39 -11.57
CA VAL A 99 -16.51 -17.30 -11.20
C VAL A 99 -15.93 -18.37 -10.26
N SER A 100 -16.53 -18.55 -9.08
CA SER A 100 -16.20 -19.66 -8.17
C SER A 100 -17.46 -20.43 -7.82
N LYS A 101 -17.43 -21.76 -7.95
CA LYS A 101 -18.55 -22.65 -7.64
C LYS A 101 -18.21 -23.51 -6.44
N VAL A 102 -19.03 -23.38 -5.40
CA VAL A 102 -18.80 -23.95 -4.07
C VAL A 102 -19.93 -24.90 -3.72
N LYS A 103 -19.62 -25.99 -3.02
CA LYS A 103 -20.61 -26.88 -2.41
C LYS A 103 -20.27 -27.15 -0.94
N ASN A 104 -21.23 -26.94 -0.04
CA ASN A 104 -21.13 -27.47 1.33
C ASN A 104 -21.23 -29.01 1.27
N LEU A 105 -20.21 -29.72 1.78
CA LEU A 105 -20.21 -31.19 1.85
C LEU A 105 -20.63 -31.75 3.21
N ALA A 106 -20.82 -30.90 4.22
CA ALA A 106 -21.22 -31.27 5.57
C ALA A 106 -22.70 -31.69 5.68
N LYS A 107 -23.05 -32.17 6.87
CA LYS A 107 -24.44 -32.40 7.32
C LYS A 107 -25.01 -31.23 8.14
N SER A 108 -24.14 -30.30 8.54
CA SER A 108 -24.46 -29.01 9.17
C SER A 108 -24.38 -27.87 8.13
N ALA A 109 -24.93 -26.71 8.47
CA ALA A 109 -24.64 -25.50 7.71
C ALA A 109 -23.17 -25.11 7.91
N GLN A 110 -22.54 -24.51 6.89
CA GLN A 110 -21.12 -24.12 6.89
C GLN A 110 -20.95 -22.78 6.16
N GLU A 111 -20.09 -21.91 6.67
CA GLU A 111 -19.77 -20.65 6.02
C GLU A 111 -18.90 -20.88 4.77
N ALA A 112 -19.30 -20.30 3.65
CA ALA A 112 -18.50 -20.24 2.43
C ALA A 112 -18.07 -18.79 2.20
N THR A 113 -16.76 -18.57 2.24
CA THR A 113 -16.13 -17.29 1.89
C THR A 113 -15.64 -17.32 0.45
N PHE A 114 -15.97 -16.28 -0.31
CA PHE A 114 -15.41 -15.95 -1.61
C PHE A 114 -14.53 -14.72 -1.47
N ALA A 115 -13.24 -14.84 -1.80
CA ALA A 115 -12.27 -13.76 -1.73
C ALA A 115 -11.50 -13.63 -3.05
N VAL A 116 -11.23 -12.39 -3.47
CA VAL A 116 -10.44 -12.06 -4.66
C VAL A 116 -9.60 -10.83 -4.35
N VAL A 117 -8.30 -10.88 -4.66
CA VAL A 117 -7.43 -9.69 -4.65
C VAL A 117 -7.42 -9.07 -6.04
N LEU A 118 -7.72 -7.79 -6.12
CA LEU A 118 -7.79 -7.00 -7.35
C LEU A 118 -6.45 -6.27 -7.60
N PRO A 119 -6.17 -5.85 -8.85
CA PRO A 119 -5.19 -4.79 -9.12
C PRO A 119 -5.59 -3.47 -8.44
N GLU A 120 -4.62 -2.64 -8.00
CA GLU A 120 -4.88 -1.28 -7.48
C GLU A 120 -5.61 -0.38 -8.51
N THR A 121 -5.47 -0.69 -9.80
CA THR A 121 -6.10 -0.01 -10.93
C THR A 121 -7.55 -0.41 -11.20
N ALA A 122 -8.07 -1.50 -10.62
CA ALA A 122 -9.35 -2.07 -11.02
C ALA A 122 -10.55 -1.51 -10.26
N TYR A 123 -11.62 -1.19 -10.98
CA TYR A 123 -12.93 -0.91 -10.41
C TYR A 123 -13.85 -2.12 -10.57
N ILE A 124 -14.47 -2.58 -9.48
CA ILE A 124 -15.52 -3.60 -9.54
C ILE A 124 -16.71 -3.01 -10.30
N SER A 125 -17.19 -3.72 -11.31
CA SER A 125 -18.33 -3.30 -12.16
C SER A 125 -19.59 -4.14 -11.92
N GLY A 126 -19.51 -5.18 -11.09
CA GLY A 126 -20.67 -5.96 -10.66
C GLY A 126 -20.32 -7.22 -9.88
N PHE A 127 -21.27 -7.68 -9.05
CA PHE A 127 -21.22 -8.97 -8.37
C PHE A 127 -22.59 -9.65 -8.41
N VAL A 128 -22.59 -10.97 -8.57
CA VAL A 128 -23.78 -11.82 -8.49
C VAL A 128 -23.44 -13.05 -7.65
N MET A 129 -24.29 -13.36 -6.69
CA MET A 129 -24.24 -14.57 -5.87
C MET A 129 -25.49 -15.40 -6.14
N GLU A 130 -25.35 -16.62 -6.64
CA GLU A 130 -26.44 -17.58 -6.76
C GLU A 130 -26.36 -18.62 -5.64
N ILE A 131 -27.48 -18.88 -4.94
CA ILE A 131 -27.58 -19.94 -3.92
C ILE A 131 -28.86 -20.73 -4.20
N ASN A 132 -28.75 -22.06 -4.30
CA ASN A 132 -29.89 -22.96 -4.56
C ASN A 132 -30.80 -22.52 -5.75
N GLY A 133 -30.23 -21.90 -6.79
CA GLY A 133 -30.98 -21.38 -7.95
C GLY A 133 -31.59 -19.99 -7.78
N LYS A 134 -31.48 -19.35 -6.61
CA LYS A 134 -31.85 -17.94 -6.40
C LYS A 134 -30.63 -17.03 -6.63
N SER A 135 -30.75 -16.07 -7.55
CA SER A 135 -29.69 -15.11 -7.89
C SER A 135 -29.87 -13.79 -7.16
N TYR A 136 -28.88 -13.42 -6.34
CA TYR A 136 -28.78 -12.16 -5.61
C TYR A 136 -27.74 -11.26 -6.32
N LYS A 137 -28.22 -10.25 -7.05
CA LYS A 137 -27.37 -9.27 -7.73
C LYS A 137 -27.00 -8.13 -6.75
N ALA A 138 -25.75 -7.71 -6.79
CA ALA A 138 -25.26 -6.55 -6.03
C ALA A 138 -25.53 -5.22 -6.77
N TYR A 139 -25.62 -4.13 -6.01
CA TYR A 139 -25.84 -2.77 -6.51
C TYR A 139 -24.77 -1.82 -5.96
N VAL A 140 -24.33 -0.87 -6.78
CA VAL A 140 -23.43 0.21 -6.35
C VAL A 140 -24.26 1.37 -5.81
N LYS A 141 -23.87 1.90 -4.65
CA LYS A 141 -24.53 3.02 -3.96
C LYS A 141 -23.48 4.03 -3.47
N GLU A 142 -23.94 5.18 -2.97
CA GLU A 142 -23.07 6.09 -2.21
C GLU A 142 -22.55 5.39 -0.95
N LYS A 143 -21.31 5.70 -0.53
CA LYS A 143 -20.61 4.99 0.55
C LYS A 143 -21.41 4.91 1.86
N GLU A 144 -22.06 5.99 2.28
CA GLU A 144 -22.87 6.00 3.51
C GLU A 144 -24.25 5.32 3.34
N GLU A 145 -24.90 5.47 2.18
CA GLU A 145 -26.15 4.75 1.87
C GLU A 145 -25.91 3.23 1.85
N ALA A 146 -24.80 2.79 1.25
CA ALA A 146 -24.39 1.39 1.20
C ALA A 146 -24.20 0.80 2.61
N LYS A 147 -23.58 1.58 3.50
CA LYS A 147 -23.31 1.22 4.89
C LYS A 147 -24.59 1.14 5.73
N GLN A 148 -25.55 2.05 5.49
CA GLN A 148 -26.89 1.99 6.11
C GLN A 148 -27.63 0.71 5.69
N ILE A 149 -27.73 0.43 4.39
CA ILE A 149 -28.42 -0.78 3.87
C ILE A 149 -27.75 -2.07 4.40
N TYR A 150 -26.43 -2.10 4.52
CA TYR A 150 -25.72 -3.23 5.13
C TYR A 150 -26.06 -3.40 6.61
N ASN A 151 -25.97 -2.34 7.41
CA ASN A 151 -26.28 -2.38 8.83
C ASN A 151 -27.73 -2.81 9.08
N GLU A 152 -28.70 -2.23 8.35
CA GLU A 152 -30.11 -2.62 8.41
C GLU A 152 -30.31 -4.10 8.08
N ALA A 153 -29.63 -4.63 7.07
CA ALA A 153 -29.73 -6.04 6.71
C ALA A 153 -29.17 -6.96 7.81
N ILE A 154 -28.03 -6.61 8.42
CA ILE A 154 -27.44 -7.35 9.55
C ILE A 154 -28.35 -7.29 10.79
N GLU A 155 -28.97 -6.13 11.10
CA GLU A 155 -29.95 -6.00 12.20
C GLU A 155 -31.19 -6.87 11.98
N HIS A 156 -31.64 -7.03 10.74
CA HIS A 156 -32.71 -7.96 10.36
C HIS A 156 -32.25 -9.43 10.23
N GLY A 157 -31.01 -9.73 10.63
CA GLY A 157 -30.41 -11.06 10.59
C GLY A 157 -30.24 -11.64 9.18
N GLN A 158 -30.20 -10.79 8.15
CA GLN A 158 -30.08 -11.17 6.74
C GLN A 158 -28.60 -11.33 6.38
N ALA A 159 -28.30 -12.27 5.47
CA ALA A 159 -26.93 -12.38 4.96
C ALA A 159 -26.66 -11.26 3.94
N ALA A 160 -25.94 -10.24 4.37
CA ALA A 160 -25.50 -9.13 3.53
C ALA A 160 -23.98 -9.15 3.37
N ALA A 161 -23.48 -8.51 2.32
CA ALA A 161 -22.07 -8.20 2.19
C ALA A 161 -21.86 -6.75 1.72
N HIS A 162 -20.84 -6.14 2.29
CA HIS A 162 -20.42 -4.77 2.06
C HIS A 162 -18.98 -4.75 1.57
N VAL A 163 -18.67 -3.89 0.61
CA VAL A 163 -17.30 -3.70 0.11
C VAL A 163 -16.95 -2.22 0.19
N GLU A 164 -15.95 -1.92 1.01
CA GLU A 164 -15.44 -0.57 1.26
C GLU A 164 -14.00 -0.47 0.78
N ALA A 165 -13.73 0.43 -0.17
CA ALA A 165 -12.36 0.75 -0.55
C ALA A 165 -11.74 1.66 0.54
N ASN A 166 -10.91 1.08 1.43
CA ASN A 166 -10.17 1.76 2.49
C ASN A 166 -8.68 1.35 2.47
N ALA A 167 -7.80 2.30 2.84
CA ALA A 167 -6.43 2.42 2.31
C ALA A 167 -5.36 1.39 2.74
N ARG A 168 -5.67 0.34 3.52
CA ARG A 168 -4.68 -0.70 3.90
C ARG A 168 -4.88 -2.04 3.17
N ASP A 169 -6.11 -2.47 2.99
CA ASP A 169 -6.47 -3.74 2.33
C ASP A 169 -7.35 -3.54 1.08
N SER A 170 -7.32 -2.34 0.49
CA SER A 170 -8.35 -1.78 -0.42
C SER A 170 -8.81 -2.65 -1.58
N ASN A 171 -7.98 -3.59 -2.01
CA ASN A 171 -8.18 -4.38 -3.21
C ASN A 171 -8.76 -5.78 -2.93
N ARG A 172 -8.97 -6.17 -1.66
CA ARG A 172 -9.46 -7.52 -1.30
C ARG A 172 -10.99 -7.57 -1.23
N PHE A 173 -11.62 -7.87 -2.36
CA PHE A 173 -13.04 -8.24 -2.40
C PHE A 173 -13.27 -9.49 -1.53
N THR A 174 -14.18 -9.42 -0.55
CA THR A 174 -14.52 -10.55 0.33
C THR A 174 -16.02 -10.62 0.57
N VAL A 175 -16.62 -11.80 0.41
CA VAL A 175 -18.04 -12.08 0.69
C VAL A 175 -18.14 -13.42 1.41
N SER A 176 -18.79 -13.45 2.58
CA SER A 176 -19.12 -14.67 3.30
C SER A 176 -20.62 -14.95 3.26
N VAL A 177 -21.02 -16.21 3.18
CA VAL A 177 -22.42 -16.63 3.33
C VAL A 177 -22.54 -18.03 3.93
N ASN A 178 -23.49 -18.20 4.85
CA ASN A 178 -23.79 -19.51 5.42
C ASN A 178 -24.56 -20.39 4.42
N LEU A 179 -23.99 -21.55 4.09
CA LEU A 179 -24.54 -22.53 3.15
C LEU A 179 -25.16 -23.71 3.90
N GLU A 180 -26.41 -24.02 3.58
CA GLU A 180 -27.16 -25.18 4.09
C GLU A 180 -26.45 -26.51 3.78
N PRO A 181 -26.73 -27.60 4.54
CA PRO A 181 -26.18 -28.92 4.26
C PRO A 181 -26.39 -29.34 2.79
N GLN A 182 -25.33 -29.83 2.14
CA GLN A 182 -25.33 -30.25 0.72
C GLN A 182 -25.66 -29.18 -0.33
N SER A 183 -25.92 -27.93 0.06
CA SER A 183 -26.25 -26.83 -0.85
C SER A 183 -25.06 -26.36 -1.70
N LYS A 184 -25.36 -25.57 -2.74
CA LYS A 184 -24.39 -24.98 -3.65
C LYS A 184 -24.51 -23.46 -3.70
N ALA A 185 -23.37 -22.80 -3.90
CA ALA A 185 -23.29 -21.41 -4.30
C ALA A 185 -22.46 -21.22 -5.56
N ILE A 186 -22.77 -20.17 -6.33
CA ILE A 186 -21.96 -19.66 -7.43
C ILE A 186 -21.73 -18.18 -7.18
N PHE A 187 -20.48 -17.78 -7.06
CA PHE A 187 -20.07 -16.39 -6.92
C PHE A 187 -19.50 -15.92 -8.26
N THR A 188 -19.96 -14.76 -8.75
CA THR A 188 -19.48 -14.14 -9.99
C THR A 188 -19.14 -12.69 -9.73
N LEU A 189 -17.85 -12.39 -9.65
CA LEU A 189 -17.32 -11.02 -9.60
C LEU A 189 -16.97 -10.55 -11.02
N THR A 190 -17.15 -9.25 -11.29
CA THR A 190 -16.66 -8.59 -12.50
C THR A 190 -15.95 -7.29 -12.11
N TYR A 191 -14.75 -7.09 -12.65
CA TYR A 191 -13.97 -5.86 -12.49
C TYR A 191 -13.33 -5.44 -13.81
N GLU A 192 -13.03 -4.15 -13.91
CA GLU A 192 -12.60 -3.49 -15.14
C GLU A 192 -11.48 -2.48 -14.86
N GLU A 193 -10.51 -2.40 -15.77
CA GLU A 193 -9.38 -1.47 -15.69
C GLU A 193 -8.86 -1.05 -17.07
N LEU A 194 -8.24 0.12 -17.15
CA LEU A 194 -7.42 0.52 -18.28
C LEU A 194 -5.97 0.11 -18.00
N LEU A 195 -5.45 -0.85 -18.77
CA LEU A 195 -4.08 -1.31 -18.65
C LEU A 195 -3.11 -0.15 -18.95
N GLN A 196 -2.11 0.02 -18.09
CA GLN A 196 -1.09 1.06 -18.25
C GLN A 196 0.13 0.46 -18.94
N ARG A 197 0.69 1.16 -19.94
CA ARG A 197 1.94 0.74 -20.59
C ARG A 197 3.12 1.21 -19.73
N GLN A 198 3.98 0.27 -19.33
CA GLN A 198 5.20 0.51 -18.56
C GLN A 198 6.29 -0.44 -19.08
N ASN A 199 7.55 -0.01 -19.08
CA ASN A 199 8.69 -0.83 -19.54
C ASN A 199 8.47 -1.49 -20.92
N GLU A 200 7.87 -0.75 -21.86
CA GLU A 200 7.46 -1.17 -23.21
C GLU A 200 6.33 -2.20 -23.31
N GLN A 201 5.62 -2.54 -22.23
CA GLN A 201 4.57 -3.55 -22.25
C GLN A 201 3.34 -3.18 -21.41
N TYR A 202 2.23 -3.88 -21.64
CA TYR A 202 1.10 -3.94 -20.71
C TYR A 202 1.22 -5.24 -19.89
N GLU A 203 0.95 -5.18 -18.59
CA GLU A 203 0.77 -6.37 -17.75
C GLU A 203 -0.69 -6.57 -17.38
N ILE A 204 -1.19 -7.80 -17.52
CA ILE A 204 -2.48 -8.25 -17.01
C ILE A 204 -2.17 -9.14 -15.81
N VAL A 205 -2.46 -8.66 -14.60
CA VAL A 205 -2.06 -9.31 -13.33
C VAL A 205 -3.28 -9.94 -12.66
N LEU A 206 -3.32 -11.27 -12.65
CA LEU A 206 -4.44 -12.04 -12.10
C LEU A 206 -4.01 -12.76 -10.81
N ASN A 207 -4.44 -12.26 -9.66
CA ASN A 207 -4.26 -12.92 -8.37
C ASN A 207 -5.13 -14.19 -8.29
N ILE A 208 -4.53 -15.38 -8.18
CA ILE A 208 -5.22 -16.65 -8.06
C ILE A 208 -4.95 -17.24 -6.68
N HIS A 209 -5.96 -17.23 -5.81
CA HIS A 209 -5.86 -17.81 -4.48
C HIS A 209 -7.20 -18.45 -4.01
N PRO A 210 -7.56 -19.65 -4.50
CA PRO A 210 -8.75 -20.38 -4.03
C PRO A 210 -8.69 -20.88 -2.57
N GLY A 211 -7.52 -20.89 -1.92
CA GLY A 211 -7.36 -21.41 -0.55
C GLY A 211 -7.55 -22.93 -0.40
N GLN A 212 -7.73 -23.66 -1.50
CA GLN A 212 -7.74 -25.11 -1.59
C GLN A 212 -7.40 -25.55 -3.04
N PRO A 213 -6.86 -26.76 -3.29
CA PRO A 213 -6.69 -27.29 -4.64
C PRO A 213 -8.04 -27.49 -5.34
N VAL A 214 -8.24 -26.82 -6.48
CA VAL A 214 -9.50 -26.81 -7.24
C VAL A 214 -9.39 -27.77 -8.43
N LYS A 215 -10.36 -28.69 -8.58
CA LYS A 215 -10.32 -29.69 -9.67
C LYS A 215 -10.33 -29.03 -11.04
N ASP A 216 -11.31 -28.15 -11.27
CA ASP A 216 -11.54 -27.49 -12.54
C ASP A 216 -11.16 -26.00 -12.41
N LEU A 217 -9.86 -25.73 -12.33
CA LEU A 217 -9.28 -24.38 -12.31
C LEU A 217 -8.91 -23.95 -13.73
N ILE A 218 -9.49 -22.85 -14.22
CA ILE A 218 -9.33 -22.36 -15.59
C ILE A 218 -9.09 -20.85 -15.57
N VAL A 219 -8.02 -20.38 -16.19
CA VAL A 219 -7.75 -18.97 -16.45
C VAL A 219 -7.60 -18.77 -17.95
N GLU A 220 -8.32 -17.80 -18.49
CA GLU A 220 -8.40 -17.53 -19.92
C GLU A 220 -8.33 -16.01 -20.15
N VAL A 221 -7.36 -15.55 -20.93
CA VAL A 221 -7.17 -14.14 -21.27
C VAL A 221 -7.30 -14.01 -22.78
N ASN A 222 -8.37 -13.33 -23.22
CA ASN A 222 -8.66 -13.02 -24.61
C ASN A 222 -8.23 -11.57 -24.87
N ILE A 223 -7.29 -11.36 -25.80
CA ILE A 223 -6.79 -10.03 -26.20
C ILE A 223 -7.29 -9.78 -27.63
N ASP A 224 -7.88 -8.61 -27.89
CA ASP A 224 -8.31 -8.18 -29.22
C ASP A 224 -8.14 -6.65 -29.38
N GLU A 225 -7.13 -6.24 -30.13
CA GLU A 225 -6.69 -4.85 -30.22
C GLU A 225 -7.01 -4.19 -31.57
N SER A 226 -7.00 -2.85 -31.61
CA SER A 226 -7.05 -2.07 -32.87
C SER A 226 -5.79 -2.25 -33.72
N LYS A 227 -4.66 -2.60 -33.08
CA LYS A 227 -3.33 -2.73 -33.68
C LYS A 227 -2.81 -4.17 -33.63
N PRO A 228 -1.90 -4.56 -34.55
CA PRO A 228 -1.22 -5.83 -34.47
C PRO A 228 -0.47 -6.02 -33.15
N LEU A 229 -0.48 -7.23 -32.60
CA LEU A 229 0.23 -7.60 -31.39
C LEU A 229 1.72 -7.81 -31.72
N LYS A 230 2.59 -7.01 -31.12
CA LYS A 230 4.06 -7.07 -31.27
C LYS A 230 4.62 -8.34 -30.62
N PHE A 231 4.06 -8.72 -29.46
CA PHE A 231 4.26 -10.02 -28.81
C PHE A 231 3.14 -10.31 -27.82
N VAL A 232 2.99 -11.58 -27.44
CA VAL A 232 2.23 -12.03 -26.26
C VAL A 232 3.06 -13.08 -25.53
N LYS A 233 3.23 -12.96 -24.21
CA LYS A 233 4.00 -13.90 -23.37
C LYS A 233 3.35 -14.05 -21.98
N SER A 234 3.64 -15.14 -21.29
CA SER A 234 3.27 -15.36 -19.88
C SER A 234 4.51 -15.80 -19.11
N PRO A 235 5.07 -14.96 -18.22
CA PRO A 235 6.23 -15.31 -17.40
C PRO A 235 5.86 -16.35 -16.30
N PRO A 236 6.85 -16.84 -15.52
CA PRO A 236 6.59 -17.60 -14.30
C PRO A 236 5.63 -16.89 -13.34
N LEU A 237 4.93 -17.66 -12.51
CA LEU A 237 4.05 -17.11 -11.47
C LEU A 237 4.89 -16.47 -10.35
N ARG A 238 4.43 -15.34 -9.80
CA ARG A 238 5.05 -14.67 -8.65
C ARG A 238 4.15 -14.75 -7.40
N SER A 239 4.78 -14.76 -6.22
CA SER A 239 4.16 -14.86 -4.88
C SER A 239 3.23 -13.68 -4.56
N GLY A 240 3.56 -12.50 -5.06
CA GLY A 240 2.79 -11.27 -4.88
C GLY A 240 3.39 -10.16 -5.74
N ASN A 241 3.75 -9.03 -5.12
CA ASN A 241 4.48 -7.97 -5.81
C ASN A 241 5.96 -8.32 -6.04
N GLU A 242 6.46 -9.43 -5.46
CA GLU A 242 7.87 -9.83 -5.53
C GLU A 242 8.35 -10.05 -6.97
N ILE A 243 9.24 -9.18 -7.43
CA ILE A 243 9.88 -9.25 -8.74
C ILE A 243 10.90 -10.41 -8.72
N SER A 244 10.51 -11.56 -9.27
CA SER A 244 11.32 -12.78 -9.24
C SER A 244 12.57 -12.65 -10.13
N LYS A 245 13.75 -12.56 -9.52
CA LYS A 245 15.08 -12.46 -10.20
C LYS A 245 15.47 -13.69 -11.05
N ASN A 246 14.68 -14.77 -11.09
CA ASN A 246 15.07 -16.08 -11.63
C ASN A 246 14.05 -16.70 -12.61
N ASP A 247 14.56 -17.27 -13.70
CA ASP A 247 13.88 -18.31 -14.50
C ASP A 247 13.83 -19.66 -13.75
N ASP A 248 13.13 -19.74 -12.60
CA ASP A 248 12.91 -21.03 -11.95
C ASP A 248 11.81 -21.81 -12.69
N ASP A 249 12.21 -22.79 -13.50
CA ASP A 249 11.33 -23.73 -14.24
C ASP A 249 10.17 -24.27 -13.38
N LYS A 250 10.38 -24.41 -12.06
CA LYS A 250 9.31 -24.85 -11.12
C LYS A 250 8.09 -23.94 -11.15
N LEU A 251 8.27 -22.64 -11.35
CA LEU A 251 7.20 -21.62 -11.36
C LEU A 251 6.70 -21.26 -12.76
N ALA A 252 7.27 -21.85 -13.82
CA ALA A 252 6.82 -21.63 -15.19
C ALA A 252 5.30 -21.83 -15.34
N SER A 253 4.62 -20.87 -15.97
CA SER A 253 3.15 -20.89 -16.08
C SER A 253 2.63 -22.05 -16.92
N LEU A 254 3.40 -22.49 -17.93
CA LEU A 254 3.01 -23.51 -18.91
C LEU A 254 1.68 -23.18 -19.61
N ALA A 255 1.39 -21.88 -19.79
CA ALA A 255 0.17 -21.42 -20.45
C ALA A 255 0.20 -21.69 -21.97
N GLU A 256 -0.92 -22.15 -22.51
CA GLU A 256 -1.14 -22.28 -23.95
C GLU A 256 -1.40 -20.87 -24.52
N ILE A 257 -0.57 -20.41 -25.47
CA ILE A 257 -0.74 -19.13 -26.17
C ILE A 257 -1.13 -19.42 -27.62
N VAL A 258 -2.32 -18.97 -28.02
CA VAL A 258 -2.88 -19.16 -29.36
C VAL A 258 -3.14 -17.80 -30.01
N ASN A 259 -2.27 -17.41 -30.94
CA ASN A 259 -2.51 -16.24 -31.78
C ASN A 259 -3.60 -16.58 -32.81
N ILE A 260 -4.72 -15.85 -32.77
CA ILE A 260 -5.90 -16.11 -33.61
C ILE A 260 -5.74 -15.43 -34.97
N ASN A 261 -5.18 -14.22 -34.96
CA ASN A 261 -4.83 -13.43 -36.14
C ASN A 261 -3.70 -12.45 -35.74
N SER A 262 -3.49 -11.35 -36.47
CA SER A 262 -2.47 -10.34 -36.15
C SER A 262 -2.80 -9.45 -34.95
N THR A 263 -4.07 -9.18 -34.65
CA THR A 263 -4.54 -8.26 -33.59
C THR A 263 -5.15 -8.96 -32.38
N SER A 264 -5.52 -10.26 -32.51
CA SER A 264 -6.16 -11.03 -31.44
C SER A 264 -5.41 -12.31 -31.06
N ALA A 265 -5.33 -12.59 -29.75
CA ALA A 265 -4.70 -13.78 -29.18
C ALA A 265 -5.45 -14.28 -27.92
N VAL A 266 -5.29 -15.56 -27.61
CA VAL A 266 -5.87 -16.18 -26.40
C VAL A 266 -4.78 -16.89 -25.61
N VAL A 267 -4.69 -16.61 -24.32
CA VAL A 267 -3.79 -17.28 -23.36
C VAL A 267 -4.62 -18.11 -22.39
N LYS A 268 -4.26 -19.38 -22.19
CA LYS A 268 -4.97 -20.32 -21.31
C LYS A 268 -4.04 -20.98 -20.30
N PHE A 269 -4.45 -20.96 -19.04
CA PHE A 269 -3.76 -21.61 -17.93
C PHE A 269 -4.76 -22.46 -17.14
N SER A 270 -4.57 -23.78 -17.13
CA SER A 270 -5.43 -24.72 -16.41
C SER A 270 -4.58 -25.82 -15.74
N PRO A 271 -3.95 -25.51 -14.61
CA PRO A 271 -3.09 -26.47 -13.91
C PRO A 271 -3.93 -27.54 -13.22
N ASN A 272 -3.54 -28.81 -13.34
CA ASN A 272 -4.14 -29.90 -12.58
C ASN A 272 -3.79 -29.80 -11.08
N ILE A 273 -4.43 -30.62 -10.23
CA ILE A 273 -4.22 -30.62 -8.77
C ILE A 273 -2.75 -30.79 -8.36
N GLU A 274 -2.01 -31.66 -9.05
CA GLU A 274 -0.59 -31.92 -8.76
C GLU A 274 0.28 -30.71 -9.10
N ARG A 275 0.02 -30.05 -10.24
CA ARG A 275 0.70 -28.82 -10.64
C ARG A 275 0.35 -27.64 -9.73
N GLN A 276 -0.91 -27.53 -9.27
CA GLN A 276 -1.32 -26.54 -8.27
C GLN A 276 -0.53 -26.71 -6.96
N LYS A 277 -0.35 -27.95 -6.48
CA LYS A 277 0.47 -28.27 -5.29
C LYS A 277 1.94 -27.90 -5.48
N GLN A 278 2.55 -28.28 -6.61
CA GLN A 278 3.94 -27.90 -6.93
C GLN A 278 4.14 -26.38 -6.96
N LEU A 279 3.20 -25.65 -7.58
CA LEU A 279 3.22 -24.19 -7.62
C LEU A 279 3.04 -23.60 -6.22
N ALA A 280 2.13 -24.14 -5.39
CA ALA A 280 1.94 -23.72 -4.00
C ALA A 280 3.27 -23.77 -3.23
N THR A 281 3.97 -24.91 -3.27
CA THR A 281 5.27 -25.10 -2.61
C THR A 281 6.35 -24.18 -3.17
N GLY A 282 6.40 -24.01 -4.50
CA GLY A 282 7.34 -23.08 -5.15
C GLY A 282 7.12 -21.61 -4.78
N LEU A 283 5.87 -21.23 -4.48
CA LEU A 283 5.44 -19.90 -4.04
C LEU A 283 5.49 -19.75 -2.50
N GLY A 284 6.15 -20.67 -1.78
CA GLY A 284 6.32 -20.60 -0.32
C GLY A 284 5.09 -20.97 0.51
N THR A 285 4.06 -21.55 -0.11
CA THR A 285 2.78 -21.91 0.54
C THR A 285 2.57 -23.42 0.67
N LYS A 286 1.67 -23.82 1.57
CA LYS A 286 1.39 -25.24 1.84
C LYS A 286 0.52 -25.87 0.75
N GLU A 287 0.77 -27.14 0.45
CA GLU A 287 0.06 -27.89 -0.60
C GLU A 287 -1.47 -27.94 -0.40
N GLU A 288 -1.95 -27.96 0.84
CA GLU A 288 -3.37 -27.98 1.18
C GLU A 288 -4.11 -26.67 0.89
N ASN A 289 -3.39 -25.56 0.71
CA ASN A 289 -3.96 -24.26 0.33
C ASN A 289 -4.19 -24.13 -1.18
N GLY A 290 -3.69 -25.08 -1.99
CA GLY A 290 -3.71 -24.98 -3.45
C GLY A 290 -2.90 -23.80 -3.97
N LEU A 291 -3.20 -23.35 -5.20
CA LEU A 291 -2.46 -22.24 -5.81
C LEU A 291 -2.65 -20.93 -5.01
N ALA A 292 -1.55 -20.18 -4.85
CA ALA A 292 -1.52 -18.91 -4.14
C ALA A 292 -0.47 -17.99 -4.78
N GLY A 293 -0.86 -17.22 -5.79
CA GLY A 293 0.06 -16.29 -6.47
C GLY A 293 -0.55 -15.56 -7.67
N GLN A 294 0.26 -14.74 -8.32
CA GLN A 294 -0.12 -13.95 -9.49
C GLN A 294 0.24 -14.69 -10.78
N PHE A 295 -0.76 -14.91 -11.63
CA PHE A 295 -0.58 -15.28 -13.02
C PHE A 295 -0.56 -14.00 -13.86
N VAL A 296 0.48 -13.83 -14.67
CA VAL A 296 0.71 -12.62 -15.47
C VAL A 296 0.66 -12.96 -16.96
N VAL A 297 0.05 -12.07 -17.74
CA VAL A 297 0.16 -12.04 -19.21
C VAL A 297 0.72 -10.68 -19.61
N GLN A 298 1.76 -10.67 -20.44
CA GLN A 298 2.45 -9.47 -20.92
C GLN A 298 2.29 -9.39 -22.45
N TYR A 299 1.93 -8.21 -22.96
CA TYR A 299 1.85 -7.95 -24.40
C TYR A 299 2.20 -6.50 -24.73
N ASP A 300 2.45 -6.22 -26.01
CA ASP A 300 2.55 -4.86 -26.56
C ASP A 300 1.95 -4.86 -27.98
N VAL A 301 1.58 -3.69 -28.49
CA VAL A 301 1.07 -3.53 -29.86
C VAL A 301 2.05 -2.77 -30.75
N GLU A 302 1.95 -2.98 -32.05
CA GLU A 302 2.69 -2.22 -33.06
C GLU A 302 2.32 -0.73 -33.03
N ARG A 303 3.31 0.13 -33.26
CA ARG A 303 3.23 1.57 -32.95
C ARG A 303 3.33 2.45 -34.19
N ASP A 304 2.64 3.58 -34.16
CA ASP A 304 2.66 4.59 -35.22
C ASP A 304 3.55 5.78 -34.83
N GLN A 305 4.55 6.06 -35.66
CA GLN A 305 5.43 7.23 -35.54
C GLN A 305 4.67 8.56 -35.62
N GLN A 306 3.46 8.58 -36.21
CA GLN A 306 2.64 9.77 -36.43
C GLN A 306 1.78 10.17 -35.21
N GLY A 307 2.27 9.87 -34.00
CA GLY A 307 1.60 10.24 -32.74
C GLY A 307 0.59 9.21 -32.23
N GLY A 308 0.66 7.97 -32.70
CA GLY A 308 -0.28 6.92 -32.31
C GLY A 308 -1.63 6.98 -33.02
N GLU A 309 -2.70 6.58 -32.31
CA GLU A 309 -4.02 6.30 -32.88
C GLU A 309 -5.16 6.97 -32.10
N ILE A 310 -6.23 7.31 -32.81
CA ILE A 310 -7.52 7.70 -32.23
C ILE A 310 -8.57 6.68 -32.63
N LEU A 311 -9.16 6.05 -31.63
CA LEU A 311 -10.32 5.19 -31.80
C LEU A 311 -11.58 6.00 -31.54
N LEU A 312 -12.59 5.87 -32.41
CA LEU A 312 -13.81 6.66 -32.37
C LEU A 312 -15.04 5.81 -32.64
N LYS A 313 -16.08 5.92 -31.79
CA LYS A 313 -17.35 5.19 -31.91
C LYS A 313 -18.44 5.79 -31.02
N ASP A 314 -19.69 5.77 -31.51
CA ASP A 314 -20.93 6.03 -30.74
C ASP A 314 -20.89 7.31 -29.87
N GLY A 315 -20.31 8.40 -30.39
CA GLY A 315 -20.18 9.68 -29.71
C GLY A 315 -19.01 9.79 -28.71
N TYR A 316 -18.17 8.77 -28.60
CA TYR A 316 -16.98 8.71 -27.75
C TYR A 316 -15.70 8.46 -28.56
N PHE A 317 -14.57 8.94 -28.04
CA PHE A 317 -13.25 8.66 -28.60
C PHE A 317 -12.21 8.39 -27.51
N VAL A 318 -11.16 7.65 -27.87
CA VAL A 318 -9.98 7.39 -27.05
C VAL A 318 -8.73 7.48 -27.92
N HIS A 319 -7.77 8.28 -27.49
CA HIS A 319 -6.52 8.60 -28.19
C HIS A 319 -5.35 7.98 -27.41
N PHE A 320 -4.63 7.06 -28.05
CA PHE A 320 -3.43 6.42 -27.51
C PHE A 320 -2.18 7.02 -28.18
N PHE A 321 -1.41 7.79 -27.43
CA PHE A 321 -0.20 8.48 -27.90
C PHE A 321 1.05 7.79 -27.32
N ALA A 322 1.75 7.06 -28.19
CA ALA A 322 3.05 6.43 -27.90
C ALA A 322 3.94 6.40 -29.16
N PRO A 323 4.38 7.57 -29.66
CA PRO A 323 5.27 7.64 -30.83
C PRO A 323 6.63 6.99 -30.55
N SER A 324 7.14 6.23 -31.53
CA SER A 324 8.47 5.62 -31.49
C SER A 324 9.58 6.55 -31.99
N ASP A 325 10.83 6.10 -31.88
CA ASP A 325 12.02 6.70 -32.53
C ASP A 325 12.39 8.14 -32.10
N ILE A 326 11.82 8.64 -31.00
CA ILE A 326 12.17 9.93 -30.40
C ILE A 326 13.49 9.78 -29.59
N PRO A 327 14.52 10.60 -29.85
CA PRO A 327 15.73 10.63 -29.02
C PRO A 327 15.40 11.12 -27.60
N PRO A 328 15.91 10.48 -26.54
CA PRO A 328 15.66 10.91 -25.18
C PRO A 328 16.24 12.30 -24.88
N LEU A 329 15.54 13.03 -24.03
CA LEU A 329 16.04 14.25 -23.41
C LEU A 329 17.10 13.86 -22.35
N PRO A 330 18.25 14.56 -22.27
CA PRO A 330 19.11 14.46 -21.10
C PRO A 330 18.36 15.03 -19.88
N LYS A 331 18.57 14.46 -18.70
CA LYS A 331 17.81 14.83 -17.49
C LYS A 331 18.70 15.38 -16.38
N GLU A 332 18.11 16.22 -15.54
CA GLU A 332 18.69 16.71 -14.29
C GLU A 332 17.92 16.08 -13.14
N VAL A 333 18.52 15.06 -12.51
CA VAL A 333 17.88 14.30 -11.44
C VAL A 333 18.45 14.67 -10.08
N VAL A 334 17.55 15.09 -9.18
CA VAL A 334 17.86 15.29 -7.76
C VAL A 334 17.25 14.13 -6.98
N PHE A 335 18.10 13.26 -6.46
CA PHE A 335 17.70 12.23 -5.50
C PHE A 335 17.67 12.86 -4.11
N ILE A 336 16.51 12.82 -3.46
CA ILE A 336 16.30 13.29 -2.10
C ILE A 336 15.97 12.08 -1.24
N LEU A 337 16.95 11.65 -0.45
CA LEU A 337 17.00 10.33 0.19
C LEU A 337 16.93 10.48 1.72
N ASP A 338 15.91 9.86 2.30
CA ASP A 338 15.74 9.79 3.75
C ASP A 338 16.81 8.91 4.39
N THR A 339 17.42 9.44 5.44
CA THR A 339 18.36 8.72 6.32
C THR A 339 18.06 9.01 7.79
N SER A 340 16.78 9.19 8.13
CA SER A 340 16.28 9.23 9.51
C SER A 340 16.47 7.88 10.23
N GLY A 341 16.26 7.85 11.54
CA GLY A 341 16.49 6.65 12.36
C GLY A 341 15.60 5.44 12.01
N SER A 342 14.44 5.65 11.39
CA SER A 342 13.55 4.57 10.95
C SER A 342 14.12 3.75 9.79
N MET A 343 14.97 4.36 8.96
CA MET A 343 15.58 3.71 7.78
C MET A 343 16.63 2.64 8.13
N ASP A 344 17.02 2.47 9.40
CA ASP A 344 18.09 1.55 9.79
C ASP A 344 17.78 0.06 9.48
N GLY A 345 18.80 -0.78 9.53
CA GLY A 345 18.66 -2.22 9.38
C GLY A 345 18.57 -2.64 7.93
N ILE A 346 17.36 -2.78 7.39
CA ILE A 346 17.11 -3.36 6.05
C ILE A 346 16.80 -2.27 5.01
N ARG A 347 16.00 -1.25 5.35
CA ARG A 347 15.53 -0.22 4.41
C ARG A 347 16.69 0.54 3.78
N ILE A 348 17.63 1.06 4.59
CA ILE A 348 18.85 1.73 4.12
C ILE A 348 19.75 0.82 3.26
N LYS A 349 19.79 -0.49 3.53
CA LYS A 349 20.58 -1.45 2.71
C LYS A 349 19.94 -1.68 1.35
N GLN A 350 18.62 -1.85 1.30
CA GLN A 350 17.87 -2.00 0.05
C GLN A 350 17.87 -0.70 -0.77
N LEU A 351 17.85 0.47 -0.11
CA LEU A 351 18.07 1.76 -0.75
C LEU A 351 19.46 1.84 -1.39
N LYS A 352 20.52 1.39 -0.70
CA LYS A 352 21.88 1.32 -1.27
C LYS A 352 21.98 0.34 -2.45
N GLU A 353 21.38 -0.86 -2.39
CA GLU A 353 21.34 -1.80 -3.53
C GLU A 353 20.63 -1.17 -4.75
N ALA A 354 19.48 -0.55 -4.52
CA ALA A 354 18.71 0.14 -5.56
C ALA A 354 19.51 1.30 -6.17
N MET A 355 20.04 2.20 -5.33
CA MET A 355 20.79 3.38 -5.78
C MET A 355 22.09 3.01 -6.52
N ASN A 356 22.81 1.98 -6.10
CA ASN A 356 23.96 1.45 -6.84
C ASN A 356 23.59 0.98 -8.26
N SER A 357 22.38 0.42 -8.42
CA SER A 357 21.85 -0.01 -9.71
C SER A 357 21.39 1.20 -10.55
N ILE A 358 20.54 2.05 -9.97
CA ILE A 358 19.98 3.27 -10.57
C ILE A 358 21.07 4.24 -11.07
N LEU A 359 22.13 4.46 -10.28
CA LEU A 359 23.26 5.31 -10.71
C LEU A 359 24.01 4.75 -11.92
N THR A 360 23.86 3.46 -12.23
CA THR A 360 24.46 2.81 -13.42
C THR A 360 23.59 3.00 -14.68
N GLU A 361 22.32 3.37 -14.53
CA GLU A 361 21.38 3.63 -15.64
C GLU A 361 21.38 5.11 -16.10
N LEU A 362 22.14 5.97 -15.41
CA LEU A 362 22.38 7.35 -15.84
C LEU A 362 23.27 7.39 -17.09
N LYS A 363 22.89 8.23 -18.05
CA LYS A 363 23.66 8.48 -19.27
C LYS A 363 24.70 9.56 -19.00
N LYS A 364 25.81 9.60 -19.72
CA LYS A 364 26.89 10.58 -19.50
C LYS A 364 26.38 12.03 -19.57
N GLU A 365 25.41 12.26 -20.43
CA GLU A 365 24.75 13.53 -20.69
C GLU A 365 23.71 13.90 -19.61
N ASP A 366 23.45 13.04 -18.62
CA ASP A 366 22.58 13.35 -17.50
C ASP A 366 23.35 14.09 -16.39
N LEU A 367 22.62 14.92 -15.66
CA LEU A 367 23.07 15.68 -14.50
C LEU A 367 22.48 15.08 -13.21
N VAL A 368 23.31 14.91 -12.16
CA VAL A 368 22.90 14.30 -10.89
C VAL A 368 23.29 15.12 -9.66
N ASN A 369 22.37 15.20 -8.70
CA ASN A 369 22.63 15.56 -7.30
C ASN A 369 22.10 14.49 -6.35
N ILE A 370 22.79 14.32 -5.22
CA ILE A 370 22.33 13.52 -4.07
C ILE A 370 22.14 14.48 -2.89
N VAL A 371 20.91 14.53 -2.40
CA VAL A 371 20.50 15.19 -1.17
C VAL A 371 20.16 14.11 -0.16
N GLU A 372 20.84 14.13 0.98
CA GLU A 372 20.57 13.28 2.14
C GLU A 372 19.77 14.11 3.14
N PHE A 373 18.74 13.54 3.78
CA PHE A 373 18.02 14.27 4.82
C PHE A 373 17.61 13.40 6.02
N SER A 374 17.68 14.01 7.20
CA SER A 374 17.07 13.52 8.44
C SER A 374 16.67 14.71 9.33
N SER A 375 17.26 14.87 10.53
CA SER A 375 17.21 16.11 11.32
C SER A 375 17.83 17.31 10.57
N THR A 376 18.71 17.03 9.61
CA THR A 376 19.45 18.00 8.81
C THR A 376 19.36 17.62 7.33
N VAL A 377 19.54 18.59 6.42
CA VAL A 377 19.55 18.38 4.97
C VAL A 377 20.95 18.64 4.44
N LYS A 378 21.57 17.63 3.84
CA LYS A 378 22.93 17.66 3.31
C LYS A 378 22.92 17.52 1.79
N VAL A 379 23.75 18.29 1.09
CA VAL A 379 23.97 18.10 -0.36
C VAL A 379 25.43 17.71 -0.60
N TRP A 380 25.60 16.59 -1.29
CA TRP A 380 26.90 15.97 -1.50
C TRP A 380 27.63 16.55 -2.71
N ASN A 381 28.93 16.80 -2.54
CA ASN A 381 29.87 16.99 -3.64
C ASN A 381 30.32 15.62 -4.15
N VAL A 382 29.72 15.17 -5.25
CA VAL A 382 30.02 13.87 -5.85
C VAL A 382 31.50 13.76 -6.27
N PRO A 383 32.12 14.71 -7.01
CA PRO A 383 33.53 14.65 -7.38
C PRO A 383 34.55 14.52 -6.22
N LYS A 384 34.18 14.93 -5.00
CA LYS A 384 35.03 14.83 -3.79
C LYS A 384 34.61 13.73 -2.81
N VAL A 385 33.38 13.25 -2.87
CA VAL A 385 32.75 12.36 -1.87
C VAL A 385 32.69 12.99 -0.46
N GLU A 386 32.35 14.28 -0.38
CA GLU A 386 32.15 15.05 0.89
C GLU A 386 30.86 15.89 0.86
N VAL A 387 30.45 16.41 2.03
CA VAL A 387 29.29 17.32 2.16
C VAL A 387 29.73 18.77 2.00
N ASP A 388 29.25 19.43 0.94
CA ASP A 388 29.54 20.84 0.63
C ASP A 388 28.49 21.81 1.20
N TYR A 389 27.26 21.33 1.44
CA TYR A 389 26.15 22.11 2.00
C TYR A 389 25.39 21.33 3.07
N GLU A 390 25.10 21.95 4.21
CA GLU A 390 24.28 21.43 5.31
C GLU A 390 23.32 22.50 5.86
N LEU A 391 22.04 22.14 6.03
CA LEU A 391 20.94 22.98 6.54
C LEU A 391 20.19 22.28 7.68
N GLY A 392 19.60 23.05 8.59
CA GLY A 392 18.98 22.55 9.83
C GLY A 392 20.02 22.31 10.92
N ASP A 393 19.56 22.01 12.14
CA ASP A 393 20.40 21.65 13.28
C ASP A 393 19.88 20.35 13.91
N ASP A 394 20.78 19.42 14.24
CA ASP A 394 20.39 18.14 14.83
C ASP A 394 20.01 18.31 16.31
N PRO A 395 18.75 18.00 16.71
CA PRO A 395 18.34 18.11 18.11
C PRO A 395 19.03 17.09 19.04
N TRP A 396 19.68 16.06 18.49
CA TRP A 396 20.28 14.94 19.23
C TRP A 396 21.80 14.86 19.05
N PRO A 397 22.57 15.88 19.50
CA PRO A 397 24.00 16.00 19.20
C PRO A 397 24.89 14.90 19.80
N SER A 398 24.37 14.04 20.68
CA SER A 398 25.11 12.99 21.40
C SER A 398 25.75 11.93 20.49
N TYR A 399 25.29 11.78 19.25
CA TYR A 399 25.83 10.82 18.27
C TYR A 399 26.67 11.49 17.16
N THR A 400 26.90 12.80 17.22
CA THR A 400 27.73 13.49 16.21
C THR A 400 29.21 13.23 16.46
N ASN A 401 29.93 12.73 15.44
CA ASN A 401 31.37 12.48 15.52
C ASN A 401 32.11 13.81 15.87
N PRO A 402 32.88 13.88 16.98
CA PRO A 402 33.59 15.09 17.40
C PRO A 402 34.54 15.71 16.36
N GLU A 403 34.94 14.95 15.34
CA GLU A 403 35.82 15.44 14.26
C GLU A 403 35.10 16.27 13.18
N ILE A 404 33.76 16.36 13.18
CA ILE A 404 33.02 17.18 12.20
C ILE A 404 32.94 18.63 12.71
N PRO A 405 33.67 19.60 12.10
CA PRO A 405 33.60 20.99 12.52
C PRO A 405 32.23 21.58 12.15
N LYS A 406 31.61 22.29 13.10
CA LYS A 406 30.37 23.06 12.88
C LYS A 406 30.62 24.23 11.91
N LYS A 407 30.62 23.94 10.61
CA LYS A 407 30.72 24.94 9.51
C LYS A 407 29.58 25.96 9.68
N ASN A 408 29.86 27.25 9.52
CA ASN A 408 28.83 28.30 9.55
C ASN A 408 27.77 28.03 8.46
N LYS A 409 26.53 27.74 8.86
CA LYS A 409 25.48 27.19 7.98
C LYS A 409 24.91 28.22 6.98
N THR A 410 25.06 29.51 7.26
CA THR A 410 24.48 30.60 6.46
C THR A 410 25.25 31.00 5.20
N ASN A 411 26.53 30.62 5.07
CA ASN A 411 27.40 31.00 3.94
C ASN A 411 27.75 29.83 3.00
N GLN A 412 27.10 28.67 3.14
CA GLN A 412 27.39 27.49 2.31
C GLN A 412 26.72 27.63 0.95
N VAL A 413 27.50 27.57 -0.13
CA VAL A 413 27.01 27.65 -1.50
C VAL A 413 26.48 26.28 -1.92
N LEU A 414 25.19 26.18 -2.24
CA LEU A 414 24.61 24.95 -2.81
C LEU A 414 25.47 24.44 -3.99
N PRO A 415 25.96 23.19 -3.96
CA PRO A 415 26.78 22.66 -5.03
C PRO A 415 25.99 22.58 -6.35
N PRO A 416 26.67 22.63 -7.51
CA PRO A 416 26.02 22.38 -8.79
C PRO A 416 25.63 20.90 -8.92
N PRO A 417 24.79 20.54 -9.91
CA PRO A 417 24.75 19.18 -10.43
C PRO A 417 26.08 18.78 -11.08
N TYR A 418 26.28 17.47 -11.21
CA TYR A 418 27.47 16.88 -11.81
C TYR A 418 27.07 16.01 -13.00
N GLU A 419 27.83 16.09 -14.10
CA GLU A 419 27.69 15.14 -15.22
C GLU A 419 27.88 13.69 -14.73
N ALA A 420 27.03 12.78 -15.17
CA ALA A 420 27.07 11.35 -14.87
C ALA A 420 28.19 10.62 -15.66
N THR A 421 29.41 11.16 -15.63
CA THR A 421 30.62 10.48 -16.11
C THR A 421 30.91 9.24 -15.28
N GLU A 422 31.61 8.25 -15.85
CA GLU A 422 31.98 7.01 -15.16
C GLU A 422 32.73 7.26 -13.83
N GLU A 423 33.59 8.28 -13.79
CA GLU A 423 34.27 8.71 -12.55
C GLU A 423 33.25 9.25 -11.52
N ASN A 424 32.34 10.13 -11.92
CA ASN A 424 31.33 10.69 -11.02
C ASN A 424 30.31 9.65 -10.58
N ILE A 425 29.93 8.68 -11.41
CA ILE A 425 29.05 7.57 -11.02
C ILE A 425 29.73 6.68 -9.98
N ASN A 426 31.00 6.30 -10.17
CA ASN A 426 31.73 5.51 -9.19
C ASN A 426 31.94 6.26 -7.85
N LYS A 427 31.99 7.59 -7.88
CA LYS A 427 32.00 8.43 -6.66
C LYS A 427 30.61 8.62 -6.05
N ALA A 428 29.56 8.72 -6.86
CA ALA A 428 28.18 8.79 -6.38
C ALA A 428 27.77 7.51 -5.64
N LYS A 429 28.26 6.35 -6.10
CA LYS A 429 28.17 5.08 -5.35
C LYS A 429 28.90 5.14 -4.00
N GLN A 430 30.10 5.72 -3.94
CA GLN A 430 30.80 5.95 -2.67
C GLN A 430 30.09 6.96 -1.75
N VAL A 431 29.33 7.91 -2.29
CA VAL A 431 28.41 8.77 -1.50
C VAL A 431 27.26 7.92 -0.94
N VAL A 432 26.60 7.12 -1.77
CA VAL A 432 25.51 6.22 -1.38
C VAL A 432 25.96 5.25 -0.27
N GLU A 433 27.16 4.68 -0.36
CA GLU A 433 27.68 3.80 0.69
C GLU A 433 27.95 4.51 2.03
N LYS A 434 28.20 5.83 2.05
CA LYS A 434 28.37 6.62 3.28
C LYS A 434 27.05 6.99 3.98
N LEU A 435 25.90 6.91 3.29
CA LEU A 435 24.59 7.21 3.88
C LEU A 435 24.36 6.35 5.13
N SER A 436 23.90 6.96 6.22
CA SER A 436 23.79 6.32 7.54
C SER A 436 22.49 6.79 8.21
N ALA A 437 21.69 5.85 8.72
CA ALA A 437 20.36 6.13 9.27
C ALA A 437 20.44 6.67 10.71
N TYR A 438 20.09 7.95 10.92
CA TYR A 438 19.98 8.58 12.24
C TYR A 438 19.19 9.90 12.21
N GLY A 439 18.60 10.28 13.35
CA GLY A 439 17.87 11.55 13.50
C GLY A 439 16.39 11.49 13.09
N GLY A 440 15.74 12.66 13.06
CA GLY A 440 14.34 12.83 12.64
C GLY A 440 14.18 13.03 11.13
N THR A 441 13.12 13.72 10.70
CA THR A 441 12.68 13.73 9.29
C THR A 441 12.17 15.11 8.86
N ASP A 442 13.03 16.00 8.33
CA ASP A 442 12.63 17.32 7.77
C ASP A 442 12.35 17.25 6.25
N ILE A 443 11.16 16.76 5.91
CA ILE A 443 10.69 16.64 4.53
C ILE A 443 10.60 18.01 3.83
N LYS A 444 10.23 19.08 4.55
CA LYS A 444 10.04 20.42 3.98
C LYS A 444 11.37 21.00 3.51
N SER A 445 12.38 21.03 4.38
CA SER A 445 13.69 21.58 4.04
C SER A 445 14.36 20.75 2.94
N ALA A 446 14.17 19.42 2.93
CA ALA A 446 14.72 18.54 1.91
C ALA A 446 14.17 18.86 0.50
N LEU A 447 12.83 18.92 0.36
CA LEU A 447 12.16 19.28 -0.89
C LEU A 447 12.45 20.73 -1.32
N GLU A 448 12.55 21.66 -0.37
CA GLU A 448 12.99 23.03 -0.64
C GLU A 448 14.40 23.10 -1.23
N VAL A 449 15.35 22.35 -0.67
CA VAL A 449 16.74 22.30 -1.15
C VAL A 449 16.80 21.70 -2.56
N GLY A 450 16.06 20.63 -2.84
CA GLY A 450 15.96 20.05 -4.19
C GLY A 450 15.42 21.04 -5.24
N LEU A 451 14.35 21.78 -4.91
CA LEU A 451 13.83 22.83 -5.79
C LEU A 451 14.81 24.01 -5.96
N LYS A 452 15.58 24.37 -4.92
CA LYS A 452 16.60 25.44 -4.98
C LYS A 452 17.77 25.06 -5.88
N ILE A 453 18.20 23.79 -5.87
CA ILE A 453 19.24 23.26 -6.78
C ILE A 453 18.82 23.44 -8.25
N ILE A 454 17.66 22.90 -8.63
CA ILE A 454 17.17 22.94 -10.03
C ILE A 454 16.93 24.38 -10.51
N LYS A 455 16.37 25.25 -9.66
CA LYS A 455 16.18 26.67 -9.98
C LYS A 455 17.52 27.34 -10.29
N LYS A 456 18.51 27.18 -9.41
CA LYS A 456 19.86 27.76 -9.57
C LYS A 456 20.53 27.27 -10.85
N ASN A 457 20.45 25.97 -11.15
CA ASN A 457 21.05 25.40 -12.36
C ASN A 457 20.33 25.79 -13.67
N ARG A 458 19.15 26.42 -13.59
CA ARG A 458 18.38 26.92 -14.74
C ARG A 458 18.31 28.46 -14.82
N GLU A 459 19.09 29.16 -14.00
CA GLU A 459 19.44 30.57 -14.25
C GLU A 459 20.32 30.69 -15.52
N ASP A 460 21.12 29.65 -15.82
CA ASP A 460 21.73 29.46 -17.13
C ASP A 460 20.70 29.01 -18.16
N LYS A 461 20.41 29.88 -19.13
CA LYS A 461 19.44 29.65 -20.22
C LYS A 461 19.90 28.63 -21.25
N SER A 462 21.14 28.14 -21.18
CA SER A 462 21.63 27.03 -22.02
C SER A 462 21.24 25.66 -21.47
N ASN A 463 20.83 25.55 -20.19
CA ASN A 463 20.42 24.30 -19.59
C ASN A 463 19.07 23.80 -20.16
N THR A 464 19.14 22.78 -21.02
CA THR A 464 17.97 22.11 -21.63
C THR A 464 17.56 20.81 -20.94
N HIS A 465 18.25 20.39 -19.86
CA HIS A 465 18.00 19.11 -19.19
C HIS A 465 16.60 19.07 -18.58
N GLN A 466 15.91 17.94 -18.71
CA GLN A 466 14.59 17.74 -18.10
C GLN A 466 14.73 17.55 -16.57
N PRO A 467 14.20 18.46 -15.73
CA PRO A 467 14.28 18.30 -14.28
C PRO A 467 13.37 17.17 -13.79
N ILE A 468 13.89 16.39 -12.84
CA ILE A 468 13.20 15.31 -12.13
C ILE A 468 13.64 15.34 -10.66
N ILE A 469 12.70 15.44 -9.73
CA ILE A 469 12.95 15.19 -8.30
C ILE A 469 12.42 13.81 -7.97
N ILE A 470 13.28 12.95 -7.41
CA ILE A 470 12.90 11.67 -6.80
C ILE A 470 13.05 11.83 -5.30
N PHE A 471 11.95 11.78 -4.58
CA PHE A 471 11.89 11.90 -3.13
C PHE A 471 11.52 10.55 -2.52
N LEU A 472 12.26 10.09 -1.51
CA LEU A 472 12.01 8.82 -0.83
C LEU A 472 12.04 9.02 0.69
N THR A 473 11.09 8.41 1.39
CA THR A 473 10.97 8.41 2.86
C THR A 473 10.25 7.14 3.35
N ASP A 474 10.55 6.71 4.58
CA ASP A 474 9.82 5.62 5.27
C ASP A 474 8.93 6.11 6.43
N GLY A 475 8.80 7.44 6.59
CA GLY A 475 8.17 8.05 7.76
C GLY A 475 7.32 9.29 7.47
N GLU A 476 6.68 9.79 8.54
CA GLU A 476 6.02 11.08 8.59
C GLU A 476 7.04 12.21 8.87
N PRO A 477 6.75 13.48 8.50
CA PRO A 477 7.62 14.61 8.82
C PRO A 477 7.64 14.87 10.33
N THR A 478 8.83 14.78 10.95
CA THR A 478 9.02 14.91 12.41
C THR A 478 9.87 16.11 12.82
N VAL A 479 10.55 16.77 11.87
CA VAL A 479 11.42 17.94 12.12
C VAL A 479 11.02 19.09 11.19
N GLY A 480 11.20 20.33 11.65
CA GLY A 480 10.81 21.52 10.90
C GLY A 480 9.31 21.81 11.01
N GLU A 481 8.64 21.98 9.86
CA GLU A 481 7.18 22.05 9.79
C GLU A 481 6.63 20.67 9.46
N THR A 482 5.79 20.13 10.34
CA THR A 482 5.31 18.75 10.29
C THR A 482 3.87 18.61 9.75
N THR A 483 3.17 19.71 9.45
CA THR A 483 1.78 19.66 8.96
C THR A 483 1.74 19.33 7.45
N PRO A 484 1.20 18.17 7.01
CA PRO A 484 1.27 17.74 5.61
C PRO A 484 0.73 18.75 4.59
N ASP A 485 -0.39 19.40 4.92
CA ASP A 485 -1.03 20.41 4.05
C ASP A 485 -0.21 21.69 3.90
N LYS A 486 0.50 22.12 4.94
CA LYS A 486 1.37 23.30 4.89
C LYS A 486 2.64 23.00 4.10
N ILE A 487 3.26 21.84 4.32
CA ILE A 487 4.42 21.38 3.53
C ILE A 487 4.01 21.32 2.05
N THR A 488 2.90 20.64 1.77
CA THR A 488 2.31 20.53 0.43
C THR A 488 2.10 21.91 -0.22
N SER A 489 1.55 22.88 0.52
CA SER A 489 1.27 24.22 -0.01
C SER A 489 2.57 25.00 -0.26
N ALA A 490 3.48 25.08 0.71
CA ALA A 490 4.75 25.77 0.58
C ALA A 490 5.61 25.22 -0.57
N ILE A 491 5.71 23.88 -0.72
CA ILE A 491 6.44 23.25 -1.83
C ILE A 491 5.75 23.53 -3.18
N SER A 492 4.42 23.50 -3.23
CA SER A 492 3.67 23.79 -4.47
C SER A 492 3.76 25.27 -4.89
N GLU A 493 3.80 26.19 -3.93
CA GLU A 493 4.01 27.63 -4.15
C GLU A 493 5.44 27.91 -4.62
N LEU A 494 6.43 27.21 -4.06
CA LEU A 494 7.81 27.27 -4.52
C LEU A 494 7.98 26.66 -5.92
N ASN A 495 7.22 25.62 -6.29
CA ASN A 495 7.26 24.99 -7.62
C ASN A 495 6.39 25.71 -8.67
N THR A 496 6.42 27.05 -8.66
CA THR A 496 5.70 27.93 -9.59
C THR A 496 6.63 28.58 -10.62
N GLY A 497 6.02 29.24 -11.61
CA GLY A 497 6.72 29.90 -12.73
C GLY A 497 6.87 29.01 -13.96
N ALA A 498 7.80 29.39 -14.85
CA ALA A 498 8.06 28.70 -16.12
C ALA A 498 8.85 27.39 -15.98
N ILE A 499 9.45 27.15 -14.81
CA ILE A 499 10.25 25.95 -14.50
C ILE A 499 9.53 25.23 -13.36
N LYS A 500 8.65 24.30 -13.74
CA LYS A 500 8.04 23.36 -12.80
C LYS A 500 8.80 22.04 -12.85
N SER A 501 9.20 21.53 -11.71
CA SER A 501 9.96 20.28 -11.57
C SER A 501 9.01 19.18 -11.09
N PRO A 502 8.78 18.11 -11.86
CA PRO A 502 8.05 16.95 -11.39
C PRO A 502 8.68 16.34 -10.13
N ILE A 503 7.89 16.25 -9.06
CA ILE A 503 8.25 15.56 -7.81
C ILE A 503 7.56 14.20 -7.83
N PHE A 504 8.36 13.13 -7.84
CA PHE A 504 7.87 11.77 -7.69
C PHE A 504 8.26 11.23 -6.31
N SER A 505 7.27 10.85 -5.51
CA SER A 505 7.48 10.40 -4.13
C SER A 505 7.45 8.88 -3.99
N LEU A 506 8.32 8.35 -3.14
CA LEU A 506 8.43 6.93 -2.81
C LEU A 506 8.17 6.75 -1.31
N SER A 507 7.02 6.15 -0.98
CA SER A 507 6.69 5.72 0.38
C SER A 507 7.25 4.32 0.61
N PHE A 508 8.29 4.20 1.42
CA PHE A 508 8.93 2.93 1.74
C PHE A 508 8.31 2.36 3.02
N GLY A 509 7.46 1.34 2.88
CA GLY A 509 6.79 0.70 4.01
C GLY A 509 5.64 1.49 4.62
N ASP A 510 5.03 0.91 5.65
CA ASP A 510 3.77 1.37 6.25
C ASP A 510 3.92 2.59 7.20
N GLY A 511 5.14 3.08 7.40
CA GLY A 511 5.44 4.24 8.24
C GLY A 511 5.25 5.61 7.56
N ALA A 512 5.21 5.64 6.22
CA ALA A 512 5.09 6.86 5.44
C ALA A 512 3.62 7.18 5.07
N ASP A 513 3.20 8.44 5.24
CA ASP A 513 1.86 8.91 4.82
C ASP A 513 1.71 8.89 3.30
N ARG A 514 1.10 7.80 2.79
CA ARG A 514 0.81 7.57 1.36
C ARG A 514 -0.09 8.67 0.76
N ASP A 515 -1.04 9.22 1.52
CA ASP A 515 -1.99 10.22 1.03
C ASP A 515 -1.32 11.60 0.91
N PHE A 516 -0.51 12.00 1.89
CA PHE A 516 0.36 13.19 1.80
C PHE A 516 1.31 13.10 0.61
N LEU A 517 2.03 11.98 0.48
CA LEU A 517 3.03 11.80 -0.57
C LEU A 517 2.40 11.78 -1.97
N GLN A 518 1.18 11.25 -2.11
CA GLN A 518 0.40 11.35 -3.34
C GLN A 518 -0.10 12.79 -3.58
N LYS A 519 -0.66 13.49 -2.56
CA LYS A 519 -1.14 14.87 -2.68
C LYS A 519 -0.04 15.84 -3.11
N ILE A 520 1.15 15.74 -2.52
CA ILE A 520 2.29 16.61 -2.88
C ILE A 520 2.80 16.29 -4.29
N SER A 521 2.89 15.01 -4.68
CA SER A 521 3.32 14.61 -6.04
C SER A 521 2.35 15.12 -7.11
N LEU A 522 1.04 14.93 -6.91
CA LEU A 522 0.00 15.35 -7.86
C LEU A 522 -0.03 16.87 -8.09
N LYS A 523 0.09 17.68 -7.01
CA LYS A 523 0.23 19.14 -7.15
C LYS A 523 1.51 19.55 -7.89
N ASN A 524 2.57 18.74 -7.77
CA ASN A 524 3.91 19.00 -8.29
C ASN A 524 4.24 18.16 -9.52
N LEU A 525 3.25 17.90 -10.39
CA LEU A 525 3.40 17.31 -11.73
C LEU A 525 3.95 15.87 -11.80
N GLY A 526 4.12 15.18 -10.68
CA GLY A 526 4.51 13.77 -10.62
C GLY A 526 3.40 12.86 -10.09
N PHE A 527 3.80 11.71 -9.59
CA PHE A 527 2.94 10.73 -8.91
C PHE A 527 3.74 10.08 -7.76
N ALA A 528 3.06 9.54 -6.75
CA ALA A 528 3.70 8.72 -5.73
C ALA A 528 3.63 7.23 -6.07
N ARG A 529 4.57 6.45 -5.53
CA ARG A 529 4.52 4.98 -5.49
C ARG A 529 4.82 4.48 -4.09
N HIS A 530 4.25 3.34 -3.75
CA HIS A 530 4.55 2.61 -2.52
C HIS A 530 5.52 1.47 -2.79
N ILE A 531 6.46 1.28 -1.87
CA ILE A 531 7.52 0.27 -1.92
C ILE A 531 7.34 -0.61 -0.68
N TYR A 532 7.03 -1.88 -0.90
CA TYR A 532 6.69 -2.81 0.18
C TYR A 532 7.96 -3.33 0.87
N GLU A 533 7.91 -3.52 2.19
CA GLU A 533 9.03 -4.04 2.99
C GLU A 533 9.18 -5.57 2.84
N ALA A 534 9.57 -6.00 1.64
CA ALA A 534 9.84 -7.39 1.27
C ALA A 534 11.27 -7.54 0.72
N ALA A 535 11.67 -8.79 0.43
CA ALA A 535 13.04 -9.09 -0.02
C ALA A 535 13.42 -8.41 -1.36
N ASP A 536 12.43 -8.00 -2.13
CA ASP A 536 12.53 -7.40 -3.46
C ASP A 536 12.41 -5.86 -3.47
N ALA A 537 12.29 -5.18 -2.32
CA ALA A 537 12.05 -3.72 -2.28
C ALA A 537 13.09 -2.92 -3.10
N SER A 538 14.34 -3.40 -3.15
CA SER A 538 15.41 -2.82 -3.97
C SER A 538 15.16 -2.95 -5.48
N LEU A 539 14.38 -3.93 -5.94
CA LEU A 539 13.90 -4.06 -7.32
C LEU A 539 12.70 -3.15 -7.60
N GLN A 540 11.75 -3.04 -6.68
CA GLN A 540 10.60 -2.13 -6.83
C GLN A 540 11.07 -0.68 -7.04
N LEU A 541 12.11 -0.26 -6.32
CA LEU A 541 12.81 1.02 -6.51
C LEU A 541 13.45 1.16 -7.90
N GLN A 542 14.06 0.09 -8.43
CA GLN A 542 14.67 0.08 -9.76
C GLN A 542 13.63 0.11 -10.89
N GLU A 543 12.52 -0.63 -10.76
CA GLU A 543 11.46 -0.63 -11.78
C GLU A 543 10.71 0.70 -11.83
N PHE A 544 10.46 1.32 -10.68
CA PHE A 544 10.00 2.71 -10.61
C PHE A 544 10.97 3.66 -11.34
N TYR A 545 12.29 3.55 -11.10
CA TYR A 545 13.25 4.41 -11.76
C TYR A 545 13.23 4.23 -13.27
N LYS A 546 13.18 2.97 -13.77
CA LYS A 546 13.16 2.65 -15.20
C LYS A 546 12.02 3.36 -15.93
N GLU A 547 10.82 3.38 -15.35
CA GLU A 547 9.63 4.05 -15.88
C GLU A 547 9.83 5.56 -16.11
N ILE A 548 10.62 6.24 -15.27
CA ILE A 548 10.92 7.68 -15.38
C ILE A 548 12.36 7.99 -15.88
N SER A 549 13.15 6.95 -16.16
CA SER A 549 14.60 7.06 -16.45
C SER A 549 14.92 7.82 -17.74
N SER A 550 14.01 7.81 -18.71
CA SER A 550 14.24 8.26 -20.08
C SER A 550 13.08 9.14 -20.57
N PRO A 551 13.02 10.42 -20.15
CA PRO A 551 12.09 11.38 -20.73
C PRO A 551 12.36 11.54 -22.23
N LEU A 552 11.31 11.54 -23.05
CA LEU A 552 11.38 11.71 -24.51
C LEU A 552 10.87 13.09 -24.95
N LEU A 553 9.83 13.59 -24.29
CA LEU A 553 9.21 14.89 -24.56
C LEU A 553 8.84 15.61 -23.27
N ASN A 554 8.75 16.94 -23.32
CA ASN A 554 8.08 17.74 -22.29
C ASN A 554 7.02 18.69 -22.88
N ASP A 555 6.15 19.20 -22.00
CA ASP A 555 4.96 20.01 -22.32
C ASP A 555 4.09 19.41 -23.46
N VAL A 556 3.79 18.12 -23.35
CA VAL A 556 2.99 17.41 -24.35
C VAL A 556 1.53 17.87 -24.23
N SER A 557 1.00 18.48 -25.28
CA SER A 557 -0.33 19.09 -25.28
C SER A 557 -1.16 18.70 -26.50
N PHE A 558 -2.42 18.34 -26.25
CA PHE A 558 -3.36 17.84 -27.24
C PHE A 558 -4.41 18.92 -27.55
N LYS A 559 -4.46 19.40 -28.80
CA LYS A 559 -5.36 20.46 -29.24
C LYS A 559 -6.57 19.87 -29.96
N TYR A 560 -7.67 19.69 -29.23
CA TYR A 560 -8.97 19.28 -29.78
C TYR A 560 -9.79 20.49 -30.26
N VAL A 561 -10.66 20.25 -31.24
CA VAL A 561 -11.63 21.21 -31.77
C VAL A 561 -12.91 21.30 -30.91
N SER A 562 -13.72 22.33 -31.14
CA SER A 562 -14.81 22.74 -30.23
C SER A 562 -16.07 21.85 -30.22
N ASN A 563 -16.21 20.89 -31.15
CA ASN A 563 -17.26 19.85 -31.10
C ASN A 563 -16.92 18.72 -30.10
N VAL A 564 -15.72 18.74 -29.51
CA VAL A 564 -15.27 17.78 -28.50
C VAL A 564 -15.57 18.30 -27.09
N THR A 565 -16.12 17.42 -26.25
CA THR A 565 -16.67 17.70 -24.92
C THR A 565 -16.24 16.65 -23.90
N LYS A 566 -16.39 16.95 -22.60
CA LYS A 566 -16.06 16.03 -21.49
C LYS A 566 -14.66 15.40 -21.60
N LEU A 567 -13.69 16.20 -22.03
CA LEU A 567 -12.30 15.79 -22.20
C LEU A 567 -11.65 15.39 -20.87
N THR A 568 -10.89 14.30 -20.90
CA THR A 568 -9.87 14.00 -19.90
C THR A 568 -8.65 14.92 -20.08
N LYS A 569 -7.66 14.82 -19.19
CA LYS A 569 -6.39 15.56 -19.18
C LYS A 569 -5.75 15.63 -20.58
N THR A 570 -5.59 16.85 -21.11
CA THR A 570 -5.02 17.13 -22.45
C THR A 570 -3.61 17.72 -22.40
N ARG A 571 -2.98 17.80 -21.22
CA ARG A 571 -1.59 18.27 -21.04
C ARG A 571 -0.83 17.36 -20.08
N PHE A 572 0.39 16.98 -20.48
CA PHE A 572 1.25 16.06 -19.74
C PHE A 572 2.66 16.67 -19.64
N PRO A 573 3.25 16.74 -18.43
CA PRO A 573 4.49 17.49 -18.22
C PRO A 573 5.69 16.83 -18.87
N ILE A 574 5.73 15.50 -18.87
CA ILE A 574 6.74 14.65 -19.50
C ILE A 574 6.01 13.49 -20.20
N PHE A 575 6.54 13.02 -21.33
CA PHE A 575 6.31 11.68 -21.87
C PHE A 575 7.61 10.87 -21.74
N PHE A 576 7.51 9.64 -21.24
CA PHE A 576 8.66 8.77 -20.94
C PHE A 576 8.76 7.61 -21.93
N TYR A 577 9.98 7.10 -22.14
CA TYR A 577 10.21 5.90 -22.92
C TYR A 577 9.47 4.70 -22.30
N GLY A 578 8.93 3.82 -23.14
CA GLY A 578 8.22 2.63 -22.68
C GLY A 578 6.82 2.86 -22.12
N SER A 579 6.36 4.12 -21.93
CA SER A 579 4.99 4.42 -21.49
C SER A 579 4.04 4.77 -22.67
N GLU A 580 2.84 5.24 -22.35
CA GLU A 580 1.79 5.67 -23.28
C GLU A 580 0.95 6.76 -22.61
N LEU A 581 0.56 7.80 -23.35
CA LEU A 581 -0.42 8.79 -22.89
C LEU A 581 -1.80 8.46 -23.45
N VAL A 582 -2.85 8.54 -22.63
CA VAL A 582 -4.23 8.25 -23.03
C VAL A 582 -5.12 9.47 -22.80
N VAL A 583 -5.88 9.87 -23.82
CA VAL A 583 -6.87 10.96 -23.73
C VAL A 583 -8.21 10.47 -24.30
N ALA A 584 -9.26 10.52 -23.50
CA ALA A 584 -10.62 10.19 -23.90
C ALA A 584 -11.55 11.40 -23.84
N GLY A 585 -12.69 11.33 -24.53
CA GLY A 585 -13.76 12.32 -24.43
C GLY A 585 -15.01 11.90 -25.20
N SER A 586 -16.01 12.79 -25.22
CA SER A 586 -17.19 12.66 -26.09
C SER A 586 -17.21 13.75 -27.15
N PHE A 587 -17.89 13.53 -28.28
CA PHE A 587 -18.08 14.54 -29.33
C PHE A 587 -19.54 14.57 -29.78
N THR A 588 -19.97 15.69 -30.36
CA THR A 588 -21.28 15.80 -31.03
C THR A 588 -21.16 15.39 -32.51
N ASP A 589 -22.25 14.90 -33.12
CA ASP A 589 -22.32 14.26 -34.46
C ASP A 589 -21.86 15.09 -35.69
N GLU A 590 -21.18 16.22 -35.48
CA GLU A 590 -20.38 16.91 -36.48
C GLU A 590 -19.09 16.14 -36.78
N GLU A 591 -18.50 16.39 -37.95
CA GLU A 591 -17.31 15.67 -38.44
C GLU A 591 -16.12 15.76 -37.47
N PHE A 592 -15.63 14.60 -36.99
CA PHE A 592 -14.51 14.56 -36.05
C PHE A 592 -13.20 14.93 -36.75
N THR A 593 -12.69 16.12 -36.45
CA THR A 593 -11.38 16.58 -36.94
C THR A 593 -10.26 16.03 -36.06
N PRO A 594 -9.23 15.35 -36.62
CA PRO A 594 -8.08 14.89 -35.84
C PRO A 594 -7.40 16.04 -35.08
N PRO A 595 -7.09 15.87 -33.78
CA PRO A 595 -6.43 16.87 -32.96
C PRO A 595 -4.95 16.99 -33.32
N THR A 596 -4.36 18.14 -33.04
CA THR A 596 -2.91 18.33 -33.17
C THR A 596 -2.22 18.10 -31.83
N ILE A 597 -1.28 17.15 -31.76
CA ILE A 597 -0.41 16.98 -30.59
C ILE A 597 0.86 17.80 -30.78
N HIS A 598 1.27 18.51 -29.74
CA HIS A 598 2.54 19.25 -29.69
C HIS A 598 3.36 18.74 -28.50
N GLY A 599 4.69 18.79 -28.59
CA GLY A 599 5.59 18.57 -27.45
C GLY A 599 7.04 18.88 -27.83
N ASN A 600 7.90 19.20 -26.86
CA ASN A 600 9.30 19.51 -27.12
C ASN A 600 10.17 18.27 -26.88
N GLY A 601 10.87 17.81 -27.92
CA GLY A 601 11.89 16.76 -27.83
C GLY A 601 13.30 17.31 -27.95
N PHE A 602 14.30 16.42 -27.94
CA PHE A 602 15.73 16.77 -27.98
C PHE A 602 16.12 17.69 -29.17
N ARG A 603 15.39 17.62 -30.29
CA ARG A 603 15.65 18.44 -31.50
C ARG A 603 14.79 19.72 -31.57
N GLY A 604 14.06 20.06 -30.51
CA GLY A 604 13.11 21.17 -30.46
C GLY A 604 11.65 20.71 -30.48
N PRO A 605 10.70 21.64 -30.75
CA PRO A 605 9.28 21.32 -30.86
C PRO A 605 8.98 20.32 -31.97
N ILE A 606 8.05 19.41 -31.70
CA ILE A 606 7.54 18.40 -32.64
C ILE A 606 6.00 18.49 -32.63
N GLU A 607 5.41 18.27 -33.80
CA GLU A 607 3.97 18.30 -34.04
C GLU A 607 3.53 16.97 -34.68
N TRP A 608 2.39 16.43 -34.24
CA TRP A 608 1.79 15.21 -34.78
C TRP A 608 0.31 15.41 -35.10
N ILE A 609 -0.16 14.69 -36.12
CA ILE A 609 -1.58 14.55 -36.49
C ILE A 609 -1.83 13.04 -36.58
N PRO A 610 -2.64 12.45 -35.67
CA PRO A 610 -2.81 11.01 -35.55
C PRO A 610 -3.85 10.49 -36.54
N LYS A 611 -3.86 9.18 -36.76
CA LYS A 611 -4.89 8.53 -37.58
C LYS A 611 -6.14 8.24 -36.76
N VAL A 612 -7.31 8.37 -37.39
CA VAL A 612 -8.59 7.93 -36.83
C VAL A 612 -8.91 6.53 -37.35
N GLU A 613 -9.16 5.60 -36.44
CA GLU A 613 -9.34 4.17 -36.70
C GLU A 613 -10.53 3.62 -35.90
N ASN A 614 -10.99 2.41 -36.24
CA ASN A 614 -12.19 1.82 -35.62
C ASN A 614 -11.80 1.02 -34.36
N PRO A 615 -12.45 1.21 -33.21
CA PRO A 615 -12.21 0.41 -32.00
C PRO A 615 -12.72 -1.03 -32.11
N VAL A 616 -12.09 -1.91 -31.35
CA VAL A 616 -12.69 -3.18 -30.92
C VAL A 616 -13.69 -2.88 -29.79
N GLY A 617 -14.90 -3.43 -29.83
CA GLY A 617 -15.86 -3.28 -28.72
C GLY A 617 -16.48 -1.88 -28.58
N ASP A 618 -16.46 -1.32 -27.37
CA ASP A 618 -17.08 -0.04 -26.97
C ASP A 618 -16.07 0.85 -26.22
N LEU A 619 -16.22 2.16 -26.33
CA LEU A 619 -15.35 3.18 -25.72
C LEU A 619 -16.01 3.93 -24.55
N GLU A 620 -17.35 3.90 -24.39
CA GLU A 620 -18.03 4.68 -23.34
C GLU A 620 -17.53 4.30 -21.94
N ARG A 621 -17.34 3.01 -21.66
CA ARG A 621 -16.85 2.53 -20.35
C ARG A 621 -15.37 2.87 -20.09
N LEU A 622 -14.54 2.90 -21.13
CA LEU A 622 -13.13 3.30 -21.04
C LEU A 622 -13.04 4.81 -20.72
N TRP A 623 -13.79 5.64 -21.46
CA TRP A 623 -13.93 7.08 -21.16
C TRP A 623 -14.41 7.30 -19.73
N ALA A 624 -15.42 6.58 -19.28
CA ALA A 624 -15.98 6.71 -17.93
C ALA A 624 -14.97 6.34 -16.84
N TYR A 625 -14.26 5.21 -16.99
CA TYR A 625 -13.19 4.79 -16.09
C TYR A 625 -12.10 5.85 -15.97
N LEU A 626 -11.57 6.33 -17.10
CA LEU A 626 -10.47 7.30 -17.12
C LEU A 626 -10.91 8.67 -16.56
N THR A 627 -12.15 9.06 -16.84
CA THR A 627 -12.75 10.29 -16.29
C THR A 627 -12.92 10.21 -14.77
N ILE A 628 -13.41 9.08 -14.24
CA ILE A 628 -13.48 8.85 -12.78
C ILE A 628 -12.08 8.93 -12.16
N LYS A 629 -11.10 8.19 -12.70
CA LYS A 629 -9.73 8.16 -12.17
C LYS A 629 -9.13 9.57 -12.06
N GLN A 630 -9.24 10.38 -13.10
CA GLN A 630 -8.71 11.75 -13.10
C GLN A 630 -9.50 12.73 -12.23
N ILE A 631 -10.81 12.54 -12.05
CA ILE A 631 -11.59 13.32 -11.08
C ILE A 631 -11.18 12.99 -9.64
N LEU A 632 -10.83 11.73 -9.34
CA LEU A 632 -10.31 11.31 -8.04
C LEU A 632 -8.88 11.83 -7.80
N GLU A 633 -7.99 11.76 -8.80
CA GLU A 633 -6.66 12.42 -8.74
C GLU A 633 -6.81 13.93 -8.45
N ALA A 634 -7.74 14.61 -9.14
CA ALA A 634 -8.03 16.03 -8.89
C ALA A 634 -8.67 16.29 -7.52
N ARG A 635 -9.55 15.40 -7.04
CA ARG A 635 -10.12 15.42 -5.68
C ARG A 635 -9.01 15.37 -4.64
N ASP A 636 -8.02 14.51 -4.81
CA ASP A 636 -7.03 14.24 -3.78
C ASP A 636 -5.90 15.28 -3.74
N ALA A 637 -5.63 15.95 -4.86
CA ALA A 637 -4.83 17.16 -4.91
C ALA A 637 -5.53 18.43 -4.36
N ALA A 638 -6.86 18.43 -4.21
CA ALA A 638 -7.66 19.62 -3.87
C ALA A 638 -7.94 19.78 -2.37
N GLU A 639 -8.00 21.04 -1.91
CA GLU A 639 -8.41 21.37 -0.53
C GLU A 639 -9.93 21.24 -0.32
N ASN A 640 -10.73 21.61 -1.32
CA ASN A 640 -12.17 21.38 -1.32
C ASN A 640 -12.50 20.16 -2.20
N LYS A 641 -12.74 19.03 -1.56
CA LYS A 641 -13.04 17.75 -2.22
C LYS A 641 -14.50 17.63 -2.69
N THR A 642 -15.43 18.47 -2.22
CA THR A 642 -16.89 18.27 -2.35
C THR A 642 -17.39 18.16 -3.80
N GLU A 643 -16.98 19.08 -4.68
CA GLU A 643 -17.44 19.07 -6.08
C GLU A 643 -16.89 17.87 -6.86
N TYR A 644 -15.62 17.52 -6.65
CA TYR A 644 -14.99 16.36 -7.28
C TYR A 644 -15.58 15.05 -6.77
N THR A 645 -15.81 14.91 -5.46
CA THR A 645 -16.52 13.76 -4.87
C THR A 645 -17.88 13.55 -5.51
N LYS A 646 -18.68 14.62 -5.66
CA LYS A 646 -19.99 14.52 -6.32
C LYS A 646 -19.87 14.10 -7.79
N LYS A 647 -18.99 14.75 -8.57
CA LYS A 647 -18.78 14.41 -9.99
C LYS A 647 -18.30 12.96 -10.18
N ALA A 648 -17.42 12.47 -9.31
CA ALA A 648 -16.98 11.08 -9.32
C ALA A 648 -18.14 10.13 -9.00
N LEU A 649 -18.95 10.45 -7.99
CA LEU A 649 -20.10 9.64 -7.57
C LEU A 649 -21.18 9.56 -8.67
N ASP A 650 -21.56 10.70 -9.27
CA ASP A 650 -22.56 10.76 -10.35
C ASP A 650 -22.19 9.83 -11.52
N ILE A 651 -20.89 9.77 -11.89
CA ILE A 651 -20.38 8.91 -12.97
C ILE A 651 -20.22 7.46 -12.49
N ALA A 652 -19.69 7.23 -11.29
CA ALA A 652 -19.52 5.89 -10.70
C ALA A 652 -20.87 5.15 -10.58
N LEU A 653 -21.92 5.84 -10.14
CA LEU A 653 -23.28 5.31 -10.10
C LEU A 653 -23.82 5.01 -11.51
N LYS A 654 -23.67 5.92 -12.49
CA LYS A 654 -24.14 5.67 -13.88
C LYS A 654 -23.55 4.38 -14.45
N TYR A 655 -22.25 4.14 -14.26
CA TYR A 655 -21.55 3.00 -14.85
C TYR A 655 -21.41 1.79 -13.92
N SER A 656 -21.96 1.87 -12.71
CA SER A 656 -21.87 0.85 -11.65
C SER A 656 -20.43 0.47 -11.28
N PHE A 657 -19.53 1.47 -11.20
CA PHE A 657 -18.16 1.28 -10.71
C PHE A 657 -18.10 1.48 -9.18
N VAL A 658 -17.43 0.55 -8.48
CA VAL A 658 -17.01 0.73 -7.08
C VAL A 658 -15.71 1.54 -7.05
N THR A 659 -15.68 2.59 -6.24
CA THR A 659 -14.63 3.62 -6.24
C THR A 659 -14.43 4.19 -4.82
N PRO A 660 -13.40 5.00 -4.54
CA PRO A 660 -13.26 5.70 -3.26
C PRO A 660 -14.38 6.67 -2.84
N VAL A 661 -15.49 6.76 -3.59
CA VAL A 661 -16.72 7.52 -3.23
C VAL A 661 -17.99 6.65 -3.25
N SER A 662 -17.91 5.39 -3.67
CA SER A 662 -19.05 4.49 -3.87
C SER A 662 -18.77 3.09 -3.33
N SER A 663 -19.80 2.39 -2.87
CA SER A 663 -19.67 1.05 -2.28
C SER A 663 -20.66 0.07 -2.90
N LEU A 664 -20.30 -1.22 -2.85
CA LEU A 664 -21.12 -2.32 -3.34
C LEU A 664 -21.88 -2.96 -2.18
N VAL A 665 -23.19 -3.19 -2.38
CA VAL A 665 -24.02 -3.93 -1.43
C VAL A 665 -24.74 -5.08 -2.15
N VAL A 666 -24.78 -6.23 -1.48
CA VAL A 666 -25.69 -7.33 -1.80
C VAL A 666 -26.39 -7.77 -0.52
N VAL A 667 -27.70 -8.04 -0.62
CA VAL A 667 -28.54 -8.51 0.50
C VAL A 667 -29.29 -9.76 0.08
N LYS A 668 -29.15 -10.84 0.86
CA LYS A 668 -29.98 -12.04 0.79
C LYS A 668 -31.14 -11.88 1.79
N PRO A 669 -32.36 -11.51 1.35
CA PRO A 669 -33.53 -11.50 2.23
C PRO A 669 -33.75 -12.89 2.87
N ASN A 670 -34.18 -12.88 4.13
CA ASN A 670 -34.42 -14.11 4.88
C ASN A 670 -35.67 -14.84 4.38
N ASP A 671 -35.50 -16.09 3.94
CA ASP A 671 -36.57 -16.99 3.50
C ASP A 671 -37.38 -17.57 4.69
N THR A 672 -37.78 -16.73 5.64
CA THR A 672 -38.75 -17.06 6.71
C THR A 672 -40.16 -16.61 6.33
N SER A 673 -40.62 -17.03 5.15
CA SER A 673 -41.97 -16.78 4.64
C SER A 673 -42.58 -18.00 3.94
N ALA A 674 -42.29 -19.19 4.47
CA ALA A 674 -43.08 -20.39 4.18
C ALA A 674 -44.40 -20.34 4.98
N VAL A 675 -45.39 -19.65 4.43
CA VAL A 675 -46.81 -19.78 4.84
C VAL A 675 -47.61 -20.11 3.60
N ASP A 676 -48.06 -21.36 3.51
CA ASP A 676 -49.00 -21.79 2.46
C ASP A 676 -50.25 -20.92 2.47
N THR A 677 -50.69 -20.50 1.28
CA THR A 677 -51.92 -19.71 1.10
C THR A 677 -52.99 -20.43 0.28
N GLU A 678 -52.98 -21.76 0.34
CA GLU A 678 -54.14 -22.60 0.02
C GLU A 678 -54.47 -23.58 1.18
N ASP A 679 -55.17 -23.09 2.21
CA ASP A 679 -56.49 -23.66 2.56
C ASP A 679 -57.31 -22.71 3.48
N ALA A 680 -58.39 -22.13 2.95
CA ALA A 680 -59.27 -21.22 3.68
C ALA A 680 -60.40 -21.98 4.42
N SER A 681 -60.04 -22.81 5.42
CA SER A 681 -60.99 -23.74 6.06
C SER A 681 -61.48 -23.35 7.47
N LYS A 682 -62.64 -22.68 7.50
CA LYS A 682 -63.76 -22.87 8.46
C LYS A 682 -63.59 -22.51 9.96
N ASN A 683 -64.08 -21.32 10.33
CA ASN A 683 -65.20 -21.15 11.27
C ASN A 683 -65.78 -19.71 11.11
N SER A 684 -67.10 -19.49 10.96
CA SER A 684 -68.19 -19.67 11.95
C SER A 684 -68.02 -18.68 13.13
N ASN A 685 -68.79 -17.59 13.28
CA ASN A 685 -70.07 -17.20 12.66
C ASN A 685 -70.22 -15.67 12.47
N ASN A 686 -70.70 -15.22 11.31
CA ASN A 686 -71.87 -14.32 11.24
C ASN A 686 -72.50 -14.25 9.84
N ARG A 687 -73.80 -13.91 9.76
CA ARG A 687 -74.61 -13.75 8.52
C ARG A 687 -75.86 -12.91 8.85
N PRO A 688 -76.60 -12.36 7.86
CA PRO A 688 -76.25 -12.08 6.45
C PRO A 688 -76.65 -10.65 6.00
N ARG A 689 -76.33 -10.26 4.75
CA ARG A 689 -77.35 -9.83 3.75
C ARG A 689 -76.79 -9.58 2.33
N PHE A 690 -77.18 -10.48 1.43
CA PHE A 690 -77.71 -10.28 0.06
C PHE A 690 -77.06 -9.35 -0.99
N ALA A 691 -77.24 -9.84 -2.23
CA ALA A 691 -77.07 -9.20 -3.54
C ALA A 691 -75.64 -9.11 -4.13
N SER A 692 -75.38 -9.45 -5.39
CA SER A 692 -75.66 -10.65 -6.23
C SER A 692 -75.45 -10.28 -7.71
N THR A 693 -74.61 -11.03 -8.42
CA THR A 693 -74.55 -11.14 -9.90
C THR A 693 -74.24 -9.85 -10.71
N ASN A 694 -73.70 -9.89 -11.94
CA ASN A 694 -73.49 -11.03 -12.84
C ASN A 694 -72.25 -10.92 -13.76
N TYR A 695 -71.94 -12.02 -14.46
CA TYR A 695 -70.94 -12.17 -15.53
C TYR A 695 -71.10 -11.22 -16.73
N ALA A 696 -70.00 -10.97 -17.46
CA ALA A 696 -69.84 -11.31 -18.89
C ALA A 696 -68.36 -11.22 -19.36
N LEU A 697 -68.05 -11.80 -20.52
CA LEU A 697 -66.69 -11.93 -21.10
C LEU A 697 -66.58 -11.30 -22.50
N GLY A 698 -65.35 -10.95 -22.91
CA GLY A 698 -64.96 -10.65 -24.28
C GLY A 698 -64.41 -9.22 -24.48
N GLY A 699 -63.41 -8.96 -25.33
CA GLY A 699 -62.58 -9.91 -26.11
C GLY A 699 -62.16 -9.34 -27.47
N GLY A 700 -60.87 -9.42 -27.81
CA GLY A 700 -60.33 -9.05 -29.12
C GLY A 700 -59.28 -7.93 -29.09
N SER A 701 -58.29 -8.03 -29.98
CA SER A 701 -57.19 -7.05 -30.15
C SER A 701 -57.17 -6.56 -31.60
N PHE A 702 -56.70 -5.33 -31.85
CA PHE A 702 -55.54 -5.04 -32.72
C PHE A 702 -55.32 -3.52 -32.95
N ALA A 703 -54.03 -3.15 -33.04
CA ALA A 703 -53.43 -2.00 -33.73
C ALA A 703 -53.85 -0.54 -33.40
N GLY A 704 -52.85 0.33 -33.17
CA GLY A 704 -52.97 1.79 -33.28
C GLY A 704 -52.37 2.59 -32.10
N ALA A 705 -51.31 3.34 -32.36
CA ALA A 705 -50.80 4.43 -31.51
C ALA A 705 -51.57 5.76 -31.83
N PRO A 706 -51.46 6.89 -31.09
CA PRO A 706 -50.39 7.26 -30.14
C PRO A 706 -50.81 8.00 -28.84
N THR A 707 -49.80 8.39 -28.03
CA THR A 707 -49.74 9.54 -27.08
C THR A 707 -50.94 9.88 -26.18
N LEU A 708 -50.70 9.96 -24.86
CA LEU A 708 -51.36 10.97 -24.01
C LEU A 708 -50.57 11.29 -22.73
N SER A 709 -50.87 12.46 -22.12
CA SER A 709 -50.20 13.03 -20.95
C SER A 709 -50.96 12.77 -19.64
N PHE A 710 -50.27 12.86 -18.50
CA PHE A 710 -50.86 12.76 -17.16
C PHE A 710 -51.44 14.09 -16.64
N PRO A 711 -52.63 14.07 -15.98
CA PRO A 711 -53.13 15.16 -15.13
C PRO A 711 -52.88 14.89 -13.62
N SER A 712 -53.26 15.84 -12.75
CA SER A 712 -52.75 15.97 -11.38
C SER A 712 -53.79 16.24 -10.27
N SER A 713 -53.55 15.72 -9.06
CA SER A 713 -54.08 16.19 -7.74
C SER A 713 -53.38 15.41 -6.60
N ALA A 714 -52.74 15.92 -5.54
CA ALA A 714 -52.93 17.09 -4.64
C ALA A 714 -53.89 16.86 -3.46
N PHE A 715 -53.42 16.99 -2.19
CA PHE A 715 -54.12 17.66 -1.07
C PHE A 715 -53.32 17.72 0.27
N ALA A 716 -53.32 18.89 0.93
CA ALA A 716 -53.26 19.19 2.40
C ALA A 716 -52.11 18.67 3.32
N ALA A 717 -51.72 19.33 4.43
CA ALA A 717 -51.89 20.73 4.91
C ALA A 717 -51.03 20.99 6.20
N ASN A 718 -50.97 22.26 6.65
CA ASN A 718 -50.42 22.79 7.92
C ASN A 718 -48.87 22.83 8.09
N SER A 719 -48.26 23.82 8.76
CA SER A 719 -48.72 25.18 9.16
C SER A 719 -47.56 26.04 9.69
N GLY A 720 -47.43 27.32 9.30
CA GLY A 720 -46.46 28.26 9.91
C GLY A 720 -46.41 29.65 9.26
N PHE A 721 -46.55 30.70 10.07
CA PHE A 721 -46.46 32.15 9.71
C PHE A 721 -44.99 32.56 9.39
N GLN A 722 -44.66 33.68 8.71
CA GLN A 722 -45.42 34.88 8.31
C GLN A 722 -44.84 35.53 7.02
N GLN A 723 -45.59 36.45 6.38
CA GLN A 723 -45.15 37.31 5.26
C GLN A 723 -44.26 38.49 5.75
N VAL A 724 -43.59 39.32 4.94
CA VAL A 724 -44.12 40.32 3.97
C VAL A 724 -43.21 40.51 2.74
N SER A 725 -43.84 40.84 1.60
CA SER A 725 -43.28 41.02 0.24
C SER A 725 -42.52 42.33 -0.01
N TYR A 726 -41.82 42.45 -1.16
CA TYR A 726 -42.21 43.41 -2.22
C TYR A 726 -41.58 43.15 -3.62
N SER A 727 -42.41 43.33 -4.66
CA SER A 727 -42.17 43.63 -6.10
C SER A 727 -40.84 43.30 -6.81
N ALA A 728 -40.98 42.72 -8.02
CA ALA A 728 -39.93 42.54 -9.03
C ALA A 728 -39.68 43.79 -9.91
N LEU A 729 -38.58 43.78 -10.68
CA LEU A 729 -38.45 44.38 -12.02
C LEU A 729 -37.30 43.71 -12.81
N GLY A 730 -37.25 43.90 -14.14
CA GLY A 730 -36.41 43.12 -15.06
C GLY A 730 -34.98 43.65 -15.32
N PRO A 731 -34.15 42.91 -16.08
CA PRO A 731 -32.71 43.16 -16.22
C PRO A 731 -32.30 44.04 -17.42
N ALA A 732 -31.18 44.77 -17.25
CA ALA A 732 -30.36 45.35 -18.31
C ALA A 732 -28.87 45.42 -17.86
N PRO A 733 -27.87 45.44 -18.76
CA PRO A 733 -26.51 44.99 -18.45
C PRO A 733 -25.46 46.09 -18.19
N VAL A 734 -24.34 45.70 -17.57
CA VAL A 734 -23.09 46.50 -17.45
C VAL A 734 -21.86 45.58 -17.68
N ALA A 735 -20.75 46.16 -18.14
CA ALA A 735 -19.52 45.49 -18.59
C ALA A 735 -18.45 45.34 -17.46
N PRO A 736 -17.29 44.68 -17.69
CA PRO A 736 -16.35 44.30 -16.63
C PRO A 736 -15.27 45.35 -16.31
N LEU A 737 -14.56 45.18 -15.20
CA LEU A 737 -13.33 45.91 -14.86
C LEU A 737 -12.28 45.00 -14.20
N GLN A 738 -11.01 45.43 -14.31
CA GLN A 738 -9.81 44.85 -13.71
C GLN A 738 -9.37 45.68 -12.49
N TYR A 739 -8.58 45.09 -11.58
CA TYR A 739 -7.32 45.58 -10.96
C TYR A 739 -6.93 44.58 -9.85
N GLU A 740 -5.72 44.02 -9.74
CA GLU A 740 -4.37 44.60 -9.51
C GLU A 740 -4.08 44.82 -8.00
N ALA A 741 -2.81 44.85 -7.58
CA ALA A 741 -2.41 44.44 -6.22
C ALA A 741 -1.42 45.37 -5.49
N GLU A 742 -1.56 45.45 -4.17
CA GLU A 742 -0.62 45.99 -3.16
C GLU A 742 -0.73 45.02 -1.93
N SER A 743 0.32 44.43 -1.33
CA SER A 743 1.59 44.92 -0.76
C SER A 743 1.45 45.67 0.56
N LEU A 744 2.03 45.14 1.65
CA LEU A 744 2.52 45.89 2.82
C LEU A 744 3.44 45.04 3.72
N SER A 745 4.34 45.71 4.42
CA SER A 745 5.32 45.22 5.42
C SER A 745 4.82 45.56 6.86
N GLU A 746 5.51 45.43 8.00
CA GLU A 746 6.94 45.34 8.39
C GLU A 746 7.14 44.47 9.67
N ASP A 747 8.35 43.91 9.80
CA ASP A 747 9.23 43.73 10.98
C ASP A 747 8.70 43.52 12.42
N PHE A 748 9.41 42.66 13.19
CA PHE A 748 9.79 42.97 14.58
C PHE A 748 11.04 42.19 15.08
N GLU A 749 12.00 42.92 15.64
CA GLU A 749 13.26 42.51 16.30
C GLU A 749 13.05 42.13 17.80
N ASP A 750 13.96 41.52 18.59
CA ASP A 750 15.21 40.74 18.42
C ASP A 750 15.65 40.20 19.83
N THR A 751 16.53 39.18 19.91
CA THR A 751 17.36 38.76 21.09
C THR A 751 16.68 38.27 22.41
N PHE A 752 17.32 37.72 23.47
CA PHE A 752 18.76 37.52 23.85
C PHE A 752 19.00 36.37 24.90
N VAL A 753 20.23 35.82 24.90
CA VAL A 753 21.02 35.23 26.05
C VAL A 753 20.73 33.79 26.61
N THR A 754 21.85 33.09 26.85
CA THR A 754 22.13 31.75 27.43
C THR A 754 22.10 31.72 28.99
N THR A 755 22.37 30.67 29.81
CA THR A 755 23.31 29.50 29.81
C THR A 755 22.87 28.44 30.86
N GLY A 756 23.35 27.19 30.78
CA GLY A 756 23.45 26.30 31.96
C GLY A 756 23.70 24.80 31.68
N ASP A 757 24.87 24.27 32.05
CA ASP A 757 25.25 22.85 31.92
C ASP A 757 24.64 21.93 32.99
N PHE A 758 24.45 20.64 32.66
CA PHE A 758 24.70 19.50 33.57
C PHE A 758 25.10 18.23 32.79
N THR A 759 25.90 17.36 33.41
CA THR A 759 26.63 16.25 32.77
C THR A 759 25.84 14.94 32.61
N THR A 760 26.15 14.18 31.55
CA THR A 760 25.55 12.87 31.23
C THR A 760 26.22 11.68 31.92
N VAL A 761 25.49 10.57 32.02
CA VAL A 761 25.96 9.19 32.33
C VAL A 761 25.14 8.22 31.47
N GLU A 762 25.78 7.23 30.86
CA GLU A 762 25.12 6.19 30.05
C GLU A 762 24.79 4.93 30.87
N PRO A 763 23.72 4.18 30.55
CA PRO A 763 23.42 2.88 31.13
C PRO A 763 23.92 1.70 30.27
N GLU A 764 24.37 0.62 30.93
CA GLU A 764 24.78 -0.64 30.29
C GLU A 764 23.56 -1.47 29.83
N THR A 765 23.76 -2.36 28.84
CA THR A 765 22.71 -3.25 28.31
C THR A 765 22.81 -4.66 28.90
N ASP A 766 21.67 -5.34 29.09
CA ASP A 766 21.61 -6.67 29.71
C ASP A 766 22.13 -7.78 28.76
N PRO A 767 23.20 -8.51 29.12
CA PRO A 767 23.73 -9.62 28.31
C PRO A 767 22.73 -10.76 28.05
N PHE A 768 21.66 -10.88 28.84
CA PHE A 768 20.65 -11.93 28.68
C PHE A 768 19.84 -11.76 27.38
N GLU A 769 19.55 -10.52 26.97
CA GLU A 769 18.82 -10.24 25.72
C GLU A 769 19.68 -10.51 24.47
N GLU A 770 21.01 -10.34 24.55
CA GLU A 770 21.89 -10.63 23.42
C GLU A 770 21.88 -12.13 23.05
N ILE A 771 21.83 -13.02 24.05
CA ILE A 771 21.74 -14.47 23.84
C ILE A 771 20.39 -14.84 23.22
N LYS A 772 19.27 -14.30 23.74
CA LYS A 772 17.91 -14.57 23.20
C LYS A 772 17.79 -14.22 21.72
N ASN A 773 18.36 -13.08 21.32
CA ASN A 773 18.34 -12.62 19.93
C ASN A 773 19.20 -13.49 19.00
N LYS A 774 20.23 -14.16 19.52
CA LYS A 774 21.13 -15.03 18.74
C LYS A 774 20.72 -16.50 18.75
N LEU A 775 19.95 -16.96 19.74
CA LEU A 775 19.42 -18.33 19.87
C LEU A 775 17.93 -18.31 20.25
N PRO A 776 17.00 -18.03 19.31
CA PRO A 776 15.59 -17.85 19.65
C PRO A 776 14.92 -19.08 20.29
N TRP A 777 15.23 -20.29 19.81
CA TRP A 777 14.73 -21.56 20.36
C TRP A 777 15.15 -21.81 21.83
N LEU A 778 16.14 -21.07 22.34
CA LEU A 778 16.55 -21.16 23.74
C LEU A 778 15.43 -20.67 24.68
N GLN A 779 14.52 -19.82 24.18
CA GLN A 779 13.35 -19.36 24.94
C GLN A 779 12.40 -20.51 25.29
N ASP A 780 12.26 -21.52 24.42
CA ASP A 780 11.31 -22.64 24.59
C ASP A 780 11.70 -23.60 25.73
N ILE A 781 12.94 -23.51 26.24
CA ILE A 781 13.50 -24.41 27.27
C ILE A 781 13.98 -23.68 28.54
N LEU A 782 13.97 -22.34 28.54
CA LEU A 782 14.33 -21.53 29.70
C LEU A 782 13.10 -21.17 30.53
N SER A 783 13.25 -21.18 31.86
CA SER A 783 12.32 -20.46 32.73
C SER A 783 12.53 -18.95 32.66
N GLU A 784 11.51 -18.16 33.01
CA GLU A 784 11.51 -16.69 33.01
C GLU A 784 12.74 -16.07 33.71
N ASN A 785 13.28 -16.76 34.73
CA ASN A 785 14.49 -16.36 35.47
C ASN A 785 15.81 -16.81 34.80
N GLY A 786 15.85 -16.97 33.46
CA GLY A 786 17.06 -17.34 32.71
C GLY A 786 17.71 -18.66 33.14
N THR A 787 16.91 -19.59 33.67
CA THR A 787 17.38 -20.85 34.25
C THR A 787 16.83 -22.05 33.45
N LEU A 788 17.74 -22.89 32.95
CA LEU A 788 17.48 -24.14 32.25
C LEU A 788 17.30 -25.28 33.26
N THR A 789 16.29 -26.14 33.08
CA THR A 789 16.08 -27.35 33.93
C THR A 789 16.30 -28.62 33.11
N VAL A 790 17.48 -29.23 33.24
CA VAL A 790 17.83 -30.47 32.52
C VAL A 790 17.28 -31.67 33.28
N SER A 791 16.39 -32.43 32.66
CA SER A 791 15.61 -33.51 33.28
C SER A 791 16.02 -34.94 32.88
N SER A 792 17.00 -35.09 31.99
CA SER A 792 17.46 -36.38 31.45
C SER A 792 18.99 -36.42 31.30
N GLY A 793 19.59 -37.61 31.43
CA GLY A 793 21.04 -37.84 31.32
C GLY A 793 21.83 -37.65 32.63
N ASP A 794 23.16 -37.84 32.56
CA ASP A 794 24.09 -37.78 33.71
C ASP A 794 24.28 -36.37 34.31
N HIS A 795 23.53 -35.37 33.82
CA HIS A 795 23.69 -33.94 34.12
C HIS A 795 22.36 -33.30 34.56
N GLN A 796 21.54 -34.04 35.31
CA GLN A 796 20.26 -33.57 35.83
C GLN A 796 20.46 -32.41 36.84
N GLY A 797 19.86 -31.25 36.57
CA GLY A 797 20.03 -30.06 37.40
C GLY A 797 19.47 -28.76 36.80
N ASN A 798 19.59 -27.68 37.58
CA ASN A 798 19.17 -26.34 37.18
C ASN A 798 20.42 -25.48 36.90
N TYR A 799 20.47 -24.85 35.72
CA TYR A 799 21.64 -24.13 35.23
C TYR A 799 21.28 -22.72 34.76
N THR A 800 22.04 -21.70 35.18
CA THR A 800 21.82 -20.29 34.81
C THR A 800 22.72 -19.84 33.67
N LEU A 801 22.30 -18.85 32.88
CA LEU A 801 23.04 -18.38 31.71
C LEU A 801 24.18 -17.38 32.01
N ALA A 802 24.16 -16.74 33.19
CA ALA A 802 24.94 -15.52 33.43
C ALA A 802 26.18 -15.71 34.32
N SER A 803 27.37 -15.72 33.71
CA SER A 803 28.59 -15.16 34.32
C SER A 803 29.67 -14.90 33.28
N GLU A 804 30.13 -13.65 33.19
CA GLU A 804 31.23 -13.26 32.29
C GLU A 804 32.63 -13.60 32.83
N ASN A 805 32.74 -14.06 34.08
CA ASN A 805 34.02 -14.24 34.79
C ASN A 805 34.07 -15.54 35.60
N GLN A 806 33.93 -16.68 34.92
CA GLN A 806 34.18 -18.04 35.46
C GLN A 806 35.30 -18.74 34.65
N PRO A 807 36.11 -19.61 35.28
CA PRO A 807 37.20 -20.30 34.59
C PRO A 807 36.69 -21.42 33.66
N VAL A 808 37.36 -21.61 32.53
CA VAL A 808 37.02 -22.64 31.54
C VAL A 808 37.14 -24.05 32.13
N GLY A 809 36.15 -24.90 31.87
CA GLY A 809 35.95 -26.18 32.54
C GLY A 809 36.73 -27.37 31.96
N LYS A 810 36.16 -28.57 32.12
CA LYS A 810 36.77 -29.82 31.65
C LYS A 810 36.78 -29.93 30.12
N LYS A 811 37.72 -30.72 29.58
CA LYS A 811 37.71 -31.10 28.17
C LYS A 811 36.47 -31.93 27.83
N CYS A 812 35.90 -31.67 26.67
CA CYS A 812 34.69 -32.32 26.15
C CYS A 812 34.98 -32.97 24.78
N ALA A 813 34.26 -34.03 24.44
CA ALA A 813 34.70 -34.97 23.41
C ALA A 813 34.52 -34.48 21.95
N ALA A 814 33.51 -33.65 21.69
CA ALA A 814 33.16 -33.15 20.35
C ALA A 814 32.49 -31.78 20.43
N THR A 815 32.89 -30.82 19.60
CA THR A 815 32.25 -29.50 19.46
C THR A 815 31.16 -29.49 18.37
N PRO A 816 30.19 -28.54 18.43
CA PRO A 816 29.21 -28.34 17.35
C PRO A 816 29.83 -28.00 15.98
N VAL A 817 30.95 -27.26 15.97
CA VAL A 817 31.53 -26.65 14.75
C VAL A 817 32.18 -27.70 13.83
N ASN A 818 32.90 -28.67 14.41
CA ASN A 818 33.71 -29.62 13.64
C ASN A 818 33.81 -31.03 14.25
N GLY A 819 33.11 -31.33 15.35
CA GLY A 819 33.14 -32.63 16.01
C GLY A 819 34.46 -33.00 16.71
N THR A 820 35.47 -32.12 16.73
CA THR A 820 36.74 -32.37 17.44
C THR A 820 36.64 -32.04 18.93
N ALA A 821 37.59 -32.52 19.74
CA ALA A 821 37.57 -32.30 21.19
C ALA A 821 37.77 -30.82 21.56
N GLY A 822 36.90 -30.31 22.43
CA GLY A 822 36.87 -28.92 22.88
C GLY A 822 37.10 -28.77 24.39
N VAL A 823 36.75 -27.61 24.91
CA VAL A 823 36.70 -27.31 26.35
C VAL A 823 35.33 -26.77 26.72
N CYS A 824 34.81 -27.15 27.88
CA CYS A 824 33.52 -26.69 28.35
C CYS A 824 33.60 -25.21 28.77
N THR A 825 32.86 -24.33 28.08
CA THR A 825 32.91 -22.87 28.21
C THR A 825 31.50 -22.32 28.43
N PRO A 826 31.28 -21.28 29.25
CA PRO A 826 29.96 -20.63 29.39
C PRO A 826 29.40 -20.24 28.01
N LEU A 827 28.09 -20.44 27.79
CA LEU A 827 27.48 -20.26 26.46
C LEU A 827 27.78 -18.88 25.85
N ILE A 828 27.66 -17.81 26.64
CA ILE A 828 27.93 -16.43 26.22
C ILE A 828 29.39 -16.20 25.76
N GLN A 829 30.34 -16.95 26.31
CA GLN A 829 31.77 -16.89 25.96
C GLN A 829 32.15 -17.77 24.76
N CYS A 830 31.17 -18.38 24.06
CA CYS A 830 31.39 -19.20 22.87
C CYS A 830 30.45 -18.83 21.70
N PRO A 831 30.37 -17.57 21.25
CA PRO A 831 29.45 -17.17 20.18
C PRO A 831 29.68 -17.93 18.85
N GLN A 832 30.88 -18.46 18.61
CA GLN A 832 31.22 -19.25 17.43
C GLN A 832 30.48 -20.59 17.31
N VAL A 833 29.82 -21.10 18.36
CA VAL A 833 28.93 -22.26 18.22
C VAL A 833 27.48 -21.89 17.90
N PHE A 834 27.05 -20.64 18.06
CA PHE A 834 25.64 -20.27 17.92
C PHE A 834 25.02 -20.64 16.56
N PRO A 835 25.69 -20.44 15.40
CA PRO A 835 25.17 -20.88 14.09
C PRO A 835 25.00 -22.40 13.94
N HIS A 836 25.57 -23.19 14.84
CA HIS A 836 25.54 -24.65 14.87
C HIS A 836 24.61 -25.21 15.96
N LEU A 837 24.00 -24.34 16.77
CA LEU A 837 22.98 -24.69 17.76
C LEU A 837 21.62 -24.24 17.23
N THR A 838 21.00 -25.04 16.36
CA THR A 838 19.73 -24.68 15.69
C THR A 838 18.49 -25.05 16.48
N ASP A 839 18.61 -25.93 17.48
CA ASP A 839 17.52 -26.48 18.27
C ASP A 839 18.03 -27.11 19.58
N ALA A 840 17.09 -27.40 20.49
CA ALA A 840 17.39 -27.98 21.80
C ALA A 840 18.03 -29.38 21.75
N GLN A 841 17.74 -30.22 20.74
CA GLN A 841 18.31 -31.57 20.65
C GLN A 841 19.79 -31.53 20.27
N ILE A 842 20.16 -30.60 19.39
CA ILE A 842 21.55 -30.34 19.03
C ILE A 842 22.29 -29.66 20.20
N PHE A 843 21.63 -28.79 20.95
CA PHE A 843 22.19 -28.21 22.17
C PHE A 843 22.47 -29.26 23.25
N ASP A 844 21.50 -30.09 23.63
CA ASP A 844 21.67 -31.15 24.66
C ASP A 844 22.83 -32.10 24.34
N LYS A 845 23.06 -32.37 23.05
CA LYS A 845 24.16 -33.22 22.55
C LYS A 845 25.56 -32.62 22.81
N TYR A 846 25.68 -31.30 22.92
CA TYR A 846 26.96 -30.58 23.10
C TYR A 846 27.02 -29.76 24.41
N PHE A 847 25.94 -29.77 25.20
CA PHE A 847 25.84 -29.20 26.53
C PHE A 847 26.86 -29.83 27.49
N CYS A 848 27.38 -29.03 28.41
CA CYS A 848 28.23 -29.50 29.49
C CYS A 848 28.07 -28.60 30.74
N PRO A 849 27.84 -29.18 31.93
CA PRO A 849 27.56 -28.39 33.12
C PRO A 849 28.83 -27.72 33.69
N LEU A 850 28.74 -26.43 34.00
CA LEU A 850 29.77 -25.64 34.68
C LEU A 850 29.28 -25.21 36.07
N ASP A 851 29.37 -26.13 37.03
CA ASP A 851 28.80 -26.03 38.38
C ASP A 851 27.29 -25.67 38.37
N THR A 852 26.95 -24.39 38.40
CA THR A 852 25.55 -23.87 38.34
C THR A 852 25.22 -23.16 37.03
N TYR A 853 26.10 -23.21 36.02
CA TYR A 853 25.99 -22.43 34.78
C TYR A 853 25.86 -23.29 33.52
N VAL A 854 25.21 -22.70 32.50
CA VAL A 854 25.06 -23.29 31.16
C VAL A 854 26.39 -23.21 30.39
N GLY A 855 27.07 -24.34 30.26
CA GLY A 855 28.25 -24.52 29.43
C GLY A 855 27.97 -25.27 28.13
N ILE A 856 28.79 -25.02 27.13
CA ILE A 856 28.77 -25.71 25.83
C ILE A 856 30.19 -26.17 25.45
N CYS A 857 30.30 -27.27 24.69
CA CYS A 857 31.59 -27.75 24.22
C CYS A 857 32.18 -26.83 23.14
N CYS A 858 33.07 -25.93 23.56
CA CYS A 858 33.61 -24.86 22.74
C CYS A 858 34.93 -25.26 22.05
N PRO A 859 35.18 -24.87 20.79
CA PRO A 859 36.50 -24.99 20.19
C PRO A 859 37.51 -24.16 20.97
N GLY A 860 38.64 -24.77 21.36
CA GLY A 860 39.72 -24.03 22.02
C GLY A 860 40.27 -22.95 21.09
N ALA A 861 40.39 -21.72 21.59
CA ALA A 861 40.92 -20.60 20.83
C ALA A 861 42.31 -20.91 20.27
N THR A 862 42.45 -20.80 18.95
CA THR A 862 43.76 -20.80 18.29
C THR A 862 44.26 -19.36 18.21
N GLU A 863 45.55 -19.15 18.45
CA GLU A 863 46.11 -17.80 18.65
C GLU A 863 46.20 -17.02 17.34
N ASN A 864 45.72 -15.76 17.35
CA ASN A 864 45.76 -14.78 16.26
C ASN A 864 44.80 -15.11 15.08
N SER A 865 44.29 -14.16 14.29
CA SER A 865 44.72 -12.77 14.06
C SER A 865 43.50 -11.85 13.77
N PRO A 866 43.67 -10.56 13.37
CA PRO A 866 42.84 -9.43 13.84
C PRO A 866 41.45 -9.31 13.18
#